data_AF-A0A409WPU8-F1
#
_entry.id   AF-A0A409WPU8-F1
#
_cell.length_a   1.000
_cell.length_b   1.000
_cell.length_c   1.000
_cell.angle_alpha   90.00
_cell.angle_beta   90.00
_cell.angle_gamma   90.00
#
_symmetry.space_group_name_H-M   'P 1'
#
loop_
_entity.id
_entity.type
_entity.pdbx_description
1 polymer ?
#
loop_
_entity_poly.entity_id
_entity_poly.type
_entity_poly.pdbx_seq_one_letter_code
_entity_poly.pdbx_strand_id
1 'polypeptide(L)'
;MSDLHEIEIFWRDLHPWLQSLGYELRPRFRPGWIPSWVIDPPATVFDQWNREDRILLIKGSLMDVTRISDGKQFMLKRIPKRPGNEKDIANYLASPPASEDPRNHCLPIEDVLNAPGYDNFEIIVLRLLRPFDSPRFDTIGECVDFFLQAFRGLQFIHSRHVAHRDCTALNLLMDASDMFLEGFHPVKYNKSRDFTGSAKHYTRTQRPPKYYWIDFGQAVQFDEAEQNPRVLRVYANDRSVPEFQDSEPERLYDPFPIDIYYLGNMVRTYFLEGHEFYAARLGLAFMKPLVDDMVQDDPTKRPNIDECVARLEATVASLSSRKLRSQVILSTDNLFGYIYRFFPHWTRRIATFSRVYPLFQDLHPWLQSIGYDLRPRFRPGWVPSWTLIPNRTVLDEWRNEDRLLLYNEALMDVVRVRDGKQFMLKRIPKYPGNEKEIALYLASPPPSEDSRNNCVEIEDVLNAPDDPDWEIIVMRLMRPFYTPRFDTIGECVDFFLQAFKGLQFIHSRHVAHRDCTGSNMMMDATDMYPQGFHPVMHEQNREFTRPAKHYTRTQRPPKYHWIDFGQAVRFDEDDENPRVPCIHANDRSVPEFQDPDHESRDYDPFPIDIYYLGNLVRRYFLEGHDGLYPALLGLDFMKPLIADMVQDDPTKRPDIDECVYRLEQIVASLSSWKLRSQVRQSDDLTAGYIYRFFPHWFRRITYIVRGIPPIPSRKIAS
;
A
#
# COMPACT_ATOMS: atom_id res chain seq x y z
N MET A 1 -22.51 11.31 24.39
CA MET A 1 -22.60 9.84 24.45
C MET A 1 -21.96 9.39 25.75
N SER A 2 -22.69 9.46 26.88
CA SER A 2 -22.24 8.98 28.20
C SER A 2 -22.69 7.56 28.51
N ASP A 3 -23.56 7.00 27.66
CA ASP A 3 -24.30 5.78 27.99
C ASP A 3 -23.74 4.60 27.18
N LEU A 4 -23.55 3.47 27.86
CA LEU A 4 -23.26 2.19 27.22
C LEU A 4 -24.42 1.82 26.29
N HIS A 5 -24.10 1.28 25.12
CA HIS A 5 -25.13 0.74 24.24
C HIS A 5 -25.77 -0.51 24.87
N GLU A 6 -27.02 -0.81 24.53
CA GLU A 6 -27.76 -1.97 25.09
C GLU A 6 -26.98 -3.30 25.01
N ILE A 7 -26.24 -3.51 23.92
CA ILE A 7 -25.39 -4.69 23.72
C ILE A 7 -24.18 -4.75 24.66
N GLU A 8 -23.72 -3.62 25.19
CA GLU A 8 -22.59 -3.52 26.12
C GLU A 8 -23.06 -3.68 27.57
N ILE A 9 -24.30 -3.27 27.87
CA ILE A 9 -24.93 -3.40 29.19
C ILE A 9 -24.97 -4.87 29.62
N PHE A 10 -25.32 -5.77 28.71
CA PHE A 10 -25.33 -7.21 28.95
C PHE A 10 -24.00 -7.72 29.54
N TRP A 11 -22.87 -7.33 28.94
CA TRP A 11 -21.56 -7.77 29.41
C TRP A 11 -21.12 -7.10 30.70
N ARG A 12 -21.46 -5.81 30.88
CA ARG A 12 -21.23 -5.10 32.15
C ARG A 12 -21.94 -5.80 33.31
N ASP A 13 -23.18 -6.22 33.10
CA ASP A 13 -23.98 -6.85 34.17
C ASP A 13 -23.45 -8.25 34.54
N LEU A 14 -22.77 -8.93 33.61
CA LEU A 14 -22.05 -10.18 33.87
C LEU A 14 -20.67 -9.98 34.52
N HIS A 15 -20.16 -8.75 34.64
CA HIS A 15 -18.83 -8.46 35.17
C HIS A 15 -18.55 -9.11 36.53
N PRO A 16 -19.39 -8.97 37.57
CA PRO A 16 -19.07 -9.54 38.89
C PRO A 16 -18.95 -11.06 38.86
N TRP A 17 -19.76 -11.71 38.03
CA TRP A 17 -19.71 -13.16 37.86
C TRP A 17 -18.46 -13.60 37.07
N LEU A 18 -18.16 -12.95 35.94
CA LEU A 18 -16.94 -13.23 35.16
C LEU A 18 -15.68 -13.02 36.03
N GLN A 19 -15.66 -11.96 36.83
CA GLN A 19 -14.55 -11.68 37.75
C GLN A 19 -14.40 -12.79 38.81
N SER A 20 -15.50 -13.32 39.33
CA SER A 20 -15.48 -14.46 40.27
C SER A 20 -14.91 -15.75 39.66
N LEU A 21 -15.01 -15.90 38.34
CA LEU A 21 -14.41 -17.01 37.58
C LEU A 21 -12.96 -16.74 37.15
N GLY A 22 -12.40 -15.59 37.50
CA GLY A 22 -11.03 -15.22 37.15
C GLY A 22 -10.87 -14.52 35.79
N TYR A 23 -11.96 -13.98 35.21
CA TYR A 23 -11.92 -13.20 33.97
C TYR A 23 -12.28 -11.73 34.23
N GLU A 24 -11.41 -10.83 33.79
CA GLU A 24 -11.56 -9.39 33.99
C GLU A 24 -11.91 -8.68 32.67
N LEU A 25 -12.94 -7.83 32.70
CA LEU A 25 -13.33 -7.02 31.55
C LEU A 25 -12.47 -5.74 31.47
N ARG A 26 -12.45 -5.11 30.29
CA ARG A 26 -11.87 -3.78 30.13
C ARG A 26 -12.55 -2.74 31.04
N PRO A 27 -11.86 -1.68 31.49
CA PRO A 27 -12.38 -0.70 32.44
C PRO A 27 -13.78 -0.16 32.09
N ARG A 28 -14.06 0.12 30.81
CA ARG A 28 -15.36 0.62 30.33
C ARG A 28 -16.57 -0.25 30.72
N PHE A 29 -16.37 -1.56 30.84
CA PHE A 29 -17.46 -2.51 31.13
C PHE A 29 -17.51 -2.92 32.60
N ARG A 30 -16.77 -2.24 33.48
CA ARG A 30 -16.79 -2.52 34.91
C ARG A 30 -17.86 -1.66 35.60
N PRO A 31 -18.60 -2.20 36.59
CA PRO A 31 -19.50 -1.42 37.42
C PRO A 31 -18.78 -0.23 38.07
N GLY A 32 -19.40 0.94 38.06
CA GLY A 32 -18.83 2.17 38.65
C GLY A 32 -17.74 2.85 37.81
N TRP A 33 -17.51 2.40 36.57
CA TRP A 33 -16.60 3.08 35.65
C TRP A 33 -17.07 4.51 35.32
N ILE A 34 -16.10 5.43 35.28
CA ILE A 34 -16.32 6.84 34.94
C ILE A 34 -15.67 7.11 33.57
N PRO A 35 -16.37 7.74 32.61
CA PRO A 35 -15.79 8.06 31.32
C PRO A 35 -14.53 8.92 31.41
N SER A 36 -13.54 8.61 30.56
CA SER A 36 -12.23 9.28 30.57
C SER A 36 -12.35 10.79 30.35
N TRP A 37 -13.31 11.24 29.53
CA TRP A 37 -13.57 12.66 29.27
C TRP A 37 -14.24 13.42 30.43
N VAL A 38 -14.70 12.72 31.46
CA VAL A 38 -15.16 13.35 32.72
C VAL A 38 -13.97 13.64 33.63
N ILE A 39 -12.99 12.73 33.66
CA ILE A 39 -11.78 12.85 34.48
C ILE A 39 -10.78 13.82 33.83
N ASP A 40 -10.62 13.71 32.51
CA ASP A 40 -9.68 14.49 31.70
C ASP A 40 -10.38 14.96 30.42
N PRO A 41 -10.99 16.17 30.44
CA PRO A 41 -11.73 16.69 29.31
C PRO A 41 -10.85 16.85 28.06
N PRO A 42 -11.33 16.38 26.90
CA PRO A 42 -10.52 16.30 25.71
C PRO A 42 -10.25 17.69 25.12
N ALA A 43 -8.99 17.99 24.82
CA ALA A 43 -8.58 19.31 24.33
C ALA A 43 -8.96 19.56 22.85
N THR A 44 -9.14 18.48 22.08
CA THR A 44 -9.49 18.53 20.65
C THR A 44 -10.40 17.37 20.26
N VAL A 45 -11.03 17.44 19.08
CA VAL A 45 -11.79 16.30 18.51
C VAL A 45 -10.88 15.09 18.29
N PHE A 46 -9.60 15.31 17.95
CA PHE A 46 -8.64 14.22 17.77
C PHE A 46 -8.32 13.51 19.09
N ASP A 47 -8.14 14.27 20.17
CA ASP A 47 -7.97 13.74 21.53
C ASP A 47 -9.20 12.92 21.96
N GLN A 48 -10.41 13.37 21.61
CA GLN A 48 -11.64 12.58 21.83
C GLN A 48 -11.59 11.22 21.14
N TRP A 49 -11.12 11.17 19.89
CA TRP A 49 -11.09 9.94 19.09
C TRP A 49 -9.99 8.97 19.53
N ASN A 50 -9.03 9.45 20.33
CA ASN A 50 -7.88 8.68 20.80
C ASN A 50 -8.06 8.13 22.24
N ARG A 51 -9.30 8.01 22.71
CA ARG A 51 -9.65 7.40 24.01
C ARG A 51 -10.23 5.99 23.79
N GLU A 52 -9.77 5.00 24.57
CA GLU A 52 -10.17 3.59 24.43
C GLU A 52 -11.69 3.42 24.61
N ASP A 53 -12.24 4.16 25.56
CA ASP A 53 -13.65 4.18 25.93
C ASP A 53 -14.54 4.97 24.96
N ARG A 54 -14.06 5.32 23.76
CA ARG A 54 -14.90 5.71 22.62
C ARG A 54 -15.14 4.59 21.63
N ILE A 55 -14.42 3.48 21.75
CA ILE A 55 -14.57 2.32 20.87
C ILE A 55 -15.89 1.61 21.22
N LEU A 56 -16.81 1.61 20.26
CA LEU A 56 -18.07 0.87 20.39
C LEU A 56 -17.86 -0.61 20.05
N LEU A 57 -18.56 -1.49 20.77
CA LEU A 57 -18.70 -2.88 20.36
C LEU A 57 -19.59 -2.97 19.11
N ILE A 58 -19.10 -3.68 18.09
CA ILE A 58 -19.82 -3.86 16.82
C ILE A 58 -20.67 -5.15 16.84
N LYS A 59 -20.20 -6.20 17.52
CA LYS A 59 -20.90 -7.49 17.65
C LYS A 59 -21.24 -7.75 19.13
N GLY A 60 -22.51 -7.61 19.49
CA GLY A 60 -22.97 -7.81 20.88
C GLY A 60 -22.78 -9.22 21.45
N SER A 61 -22.58 -10.22 20.59
CA SER A 61 -22.31 -11.61 20.99
C SER A 61 -20.83 -11.88 21.35
N LEU A 62 -19.93 -10.92 21.13
CA LEU A 62 -18.50 -11.06 21.38
C LEU A 62 -18.02 -10.08 22.45
N MET A 63 -17.11 -10.51 23.32
CA MET A 63 -16.47 -9.65 24.31
C MET A 63 -15.06 -10.13 24.64
N ASP A 64 -14.10 -9.21 24.66
CA ASP A 64 -12.74 -9.53 25.10
C ASP A 64 -12.60 -9.49 26.63
N VAL A 65 -11.81 -10.42 27.17
CA VAL A 65 -11.49 -10.50 28.61
C VAL A 65 -10.00 -10.76 28.82
N THR A 66 -9.50 -10.40 29.99
CA THR A 66 -8.17 -10.81 30.47
C THR A 66 -8.33 -11.82 31.58
N ARG A 67 -7.71 -13.00 31.45
CA ARG A 67 -7.66 -13.97 32.53
C ARG A 67 -6.72 -13.47 33.62
N ILE A 68 -7.20 -13.42 34.86
CA ILE A 68 -6.50 -12.80 36.00
C ILE A 68 -5.25 -13.59 36.39
N SER A 69 -5.27 -14.92 36.26
CA SER A 69 -4.19 -15.80 36.74
C SER A 69 -2.87 -15.65 35.96
N ASP A 70 -2.93 -15.38 34.66
CA ASP A 70 -1.75 -15.29 33.80
C ASP A 70 -1.72 -14.06 32.87
N GLY A 71 -2.73 -13.20 32.95
CA GLY A 71 -2.80 -11.97 32.17
C GLY A 71 -3.02 -12.16 30.67
N LYS A 72 -3.36 -13.38 30.22
CA LYS A 72 -3.64 -13.66 28.80
C LYS A 72 -5.02 -13.15 28.40
N GLN A 73 -5.15 -12.73 27.13
CA GLN A 73 -6.39 -12.21 26.58
C GLN A 73 -7.17 -13.31 25.87
N PHE A 74 -8.49 -13.30 26.05
CA PHE A 74 -9.44 -14.23 25.45
C PHE A 74 -10.60 -13.46 24.84
N MET A 75 -11.31 -14.14 23.93
CA MET A 75 -12.56 -13.69 23.34
C MET A 75 -13.68 -14.59 23.86
N LEU A 76 -14.69 -13.99 24.48
CA LEU A 76 -15.94 -14.65 24.84
C LEU A 76 -16.90 -14.58 23.66
N LYS A 77 -17.51 -15.70 23.31
CA LYS A 77 -18.58 -15.76 22.30
C LYS A 77 -19.84 -16.37 22.91
N ARG A 78 -20.94 -15.60 22.88
CA ARG A 78 -22.27 -16.06 23.30
C ARG A 78 -22.91 -16.88 22.19
N ILE A 79 -23.23 -18.15 22.46
CA ILE A 79 -23.86 -19.08 21.51
C ILE A 79 -25.18 -19.66 22.05
N PRO A 80 -26.18 -19.96 21.21
CA PRO A 80 -27.40 -20.61 21.65
C PRO A 80 -27.14 -22.01 22.21
N LYS A 81 -27.82 -22.36 23.31
CA LYS A 81 -27.74 -23.68 23.94
C LYS A 81 -28.68 -24.66 23.24
N ARG A 82 -28.17 -25.42 22.28
CA ARG A 82 -28.90 -26.45 21.52
C ARG A 82 -27.95 -27.59 21.10
N PRO A 83 -28.43 -28.84 20.96
CA PRO A 83 -27.61 -29.94 20.45
C PRO A 83 -27.08 -29.65 19.05
N GLY A 84 -25.86 -30.11 18.76
CA GLY A 84 -25.21 -29.92 17.46
C GLY A 84 -24.86 -28.46 17.17
N ASN A 85 -24.64 -27.66 18.21
CA ASN A 85 -24.19 -26.29 18.03
C ASN A 85 -22.68 -26.23 17.74
N GLU A 86 -22.18 -25.02 17.50
CA GLU A 86 -20.76 -24.76 17.20
C GLU A 86 -19.79 -25.41 18.19
N LYS A 87 -20.15 -25.46 19.48
CA LYS A 87 -19.32 -26.05 20.54
C LYS A 87 -19.14 -27.55 20.36
N ASP A 88 -20.19 -28.27 19.98
CA ASP A 88 -20.13 -29.72 19.84
C ASP A 88 -19.17 -30.12 18.70
N ILE A 89 -19.24 -29.40 17.57
CA ILE A 89 -18.33 -29.62 16.42
C ILE A 89 -16.90 -29.21 16.77
N ALA A 90 -16.70 -28.04 17.39
CA ALA A 90 -15.38 -27.58 17.78
C ALA A 90 -14.70 -28.55 18.78
N ASN A 91 -15.45 -29.06 19.77
CA ASN A 91 -14.93 -30.07 20.70
C ASN A 91 -14.61 -31.40 20.01
N TYR A 92 -15.43 -31.84 19.06
CA TYR A 92 -15.14 -33.03 18.26
C TYR A 92 -13.83 -32.88 17.46
N LEU A 93 -13.60 -31.72 16.86
CA LEU A 93 -12.37 -31.42 16.10
C LEU A 93 -11.14 -31.18 17.00
N ALA A 94 -11.35 -30.85 18.28
CA ALA A 94 -10.29 -30.52 19.24
C ALA A 94 -10.02 -31.64 20.28
N SER A 95 -10.72 -32.78 20.21
CA SER A 95 -10.51 -33.91 21.12
C SER A 95 -9.52 -34.93 20.54
N PRO A 96 -8.66 -35.59 21.34
CA PRO A 96 -7.81 -36.68 20.84
C PRO A 96 -8.64 -37.79 20.17
N PRO A 97 -8.17 -38.37 19.04
CA PRO A 97 -6.87 -38.15 18.40
C PRO A 97 -6.82 -36.93 17.45
N ALA A 98 -7.94 -36.25 17.23
CA ALA A 98 -8.06 -35.15 16.27
C ALA A 98 -7.15 -33.94 16.63
N SER A 99 -6.95 -33.68 17.93
CA SER A 99 -6.04 -32.65 18.43
C SER A 99 -4.56 -32.89 18.12
N GLU A 100 -4.17 -34.13 17.81
CA GLU A 100 -2.79 -34.54 17.57
C GLU A 100 -2.41 -34.49 16.07
N ASP A 101 -3.40 -34.34 15.18
CA ASP A 101 -3.14 -34.22 13.74
C ASP A 101 -2.47 -32.86 13.45
N PRO A 102 -1.27 -32.82 12.84
CA PRO A 102 -0.58 -31.58 12.54
C PRO A 102 -1.31 -30.70 11.52
N ARG A 103 -2.24 -31.27 10.75
CA ARG A 103 -3.12 -30.52 9.83
C ARG A 103 -4.26 -29.82 10.57
N ASN A 104 -4.45 -30.08 11.86
CA ASN A 104 -5.51 -29.47 12.64
C ASN A 104 -5.22 -27.98 12.91
N HIS A 105 -5.89 -27.16 12.11
CA HIS A 105 -5.96 -25.71 12.22
C HIS A 105 -7.34 -25.26 12.70
N CYS A 106 -8.07 -26.05 13.49
CA CYS A 106 -9.33 -25.62 14.12
C CYS A 106 -9.02 -24.95 15.47
N LEU A 107 -9.65 -23.81 15.77
CA LEU A 107 -9.46 -23.14 17.06
C LEU A 107 -10.11 -23.96 18.20
N PRO A 108 -9.34 -24.45 19.18
CA PRO A 108 -9.92 -25.14 20.33
C PRO A 108 -10.72 -24.19 21.23
N ILE A 109 -11.77 -24.72 21.85
CA ILE A 109 -12.49 -24.04 22.94
C ILE A 109 -11.70 -24.25 24.22
N GLU A 110 -11.35 -23.14 24.88
CA GLU A 110 -10.54 -23.16 26.10
C GLU A 110 -11.41 -23.45 27.35
N ASP A 111 -12.65 -22.96 27.35
CA ASP A 111 -13.61 -23.15 28.44
C ASP A 111 -15.06 -22.89 27.97
N VAL A 112 -16.05 -23.38 28.71
CA VAL A 112 -17.48 -23.18 28.45
C VAL A 112 -18.17 -22.72 29.73
N LEU A 113 -18.63 -21.47 29.72
CA LEU A 113 -19.23 -20.81 30.87
C LEU A 113 -20.75 -20.77 30.75
N ASN A 114 -21.44 -21.08 31.86
CA ASN A 114 -22.89 -21.01 31.97
C ASN A 114 -23.26 -19.79 32.83
N ALA A 115 -23.78 -18.73 32.19
CA ALA A 115 -24.11 -17.49 32.88
C ALA A 115 -25.33 -17.67 33.82
N PRO A 116 -25.28 -17.20 35.08
CA PRO A 116 -26.39 -17.30 36.01
C PRO A 116 -27.63 -16.57 35.49
N GLY A 117 -28.80 -17.21 35.57
CA GLY A 117 -30.08 -16.63 35.14
C GLY A 117 -30.34 -16.68 33.64
N TYR A 118 -29.51 -17.37 32.86
CA TYR A 118 -29.68 -17.52 31.41
C TYR A 118 -29.57 -18.99 30.98
N ASP A 119 -30.70 -19.62 30.65
CA ASP A 119 -30.75 -21.02 30.25
C ASP A 119 -30.70 -21.24 28.72
N ASN A 120 -30.87 -20.18 27.93
CA ASN A 120 -30.99 -20.25 26.47
C ASN A 120 -29.66 -20.08 25.71
N PHE A 121 -28.57 -19.69 26.39
CA PHE A 121 -27.26 -19.55 25.79
C PHE A 121 -26.15 -20.07 26.71
N GLU A 122 -24.99 -20.31 26.11
CA GLU A 122 -23.73 -20.57 26.80
C GLU A 122 -22.66 -19.62 26.24
N ILE A 123 -21.57 -19.41 26.99
CA ILE A 123 -20.46 -18.55 26.59
C ILE A 123 -19.23 -19.43 26.41
N ILE A 124 -18.71 -19.52 25.19
CA ILE A 124 -17.45 -20.22 24.93
C ILE A 124 -16.29 -19.23 25.06
N VAL A 125 -15.20 -19.70 25.67
CA VAL A 125 -13.94 -18.96 25.84
C VAL A 125 -12.98 -19.38 24.74
N LEU A 126 -12.60 -18.43 23.90
CA LEU A 126 -11.70 -18.63 22.77
C LEU A 126 -10.43 -17.82 22.99
N ARG A 127 -9.30 -18.29 22.46
CA ARG A 127 -8.09 -17.46 22.45
C ARG A 127 -8.31 -16.17 21.65
N LEU A 128 -7.75 -15.06 22.09
CA LEU A 128 -7.77 -13.84 21.30
C LEU A 128 -6.88 -14.00 20.07
N LEU A 129 -7.49 -14.01 18.88
CA LEU A 129 -6.80 -14.04 17.60
C LEU A 129 -6.87 -12.70 16.88
N ARG A 130 -6.13 -12.57 15.79
CA ARG A 130 -6.00 -11.36 14.97
C ARG A 130 -6.38 -11.66 13.51
N PRO A 131 -6.92 -10.71 12.72
CA PRO A 131 -7.11 -10.91 11.28
C PRO A 131 -5.84 -11.41 10.60
N PHE A 132 -5.96 -12.39 9.70
CA PHE A 132 -4.83 -13.12 9.11
C PHE A 132 -3.82 -12.22 8.39
N ASP A 133 -4.26 -11.09 7.86
CA ASP A 133 -3.47 -10.13 7.09
C ASP A 133 -3.09 -8.86 7.88
N SER A 134 -3.25 -8.89 9.20
CA SER A 134 -2.87 -7.79 10.10
C SER A 134 -1.77 -8.27 11.03
N PRO A 135 -0.53 -7.74 10.98
CA PRO A 135 -0.01 -6.77 10.01
C PRO A 135 0.03 -7.34 8.59
N ARG A 136 0.26 -6.52 7.55
CA ARG A 136 0.29 -7.02 6.16
C ARG A 136 1.33 -8.13 5.96
N PHE A 137 1.14 -8.95 4.93
CA PHE A 137 2.15 -9.92 4.50
C PHE A 137 3.35 -9.17 3.91
N ASP A 138 4.56 -9.52 4.35
CA ASP A 138 5.79 -8.88 3.89
C ASP A 138 6.37 -9.62 2.67
N THR A 139 6.31 -10.95 2.64
CA THR A 139 6.92 -11.77 1.56
C THR A 139 5.95 -12.80 0.99
N ILE A 140 6.19 -13.23 -0.26
CA ILE A 140 5.41 -14.30 -0.90
C ILE A 140 5.44 -15.58 -0.05
N GLY A 141 6.56 -15.86 0.61
CA GLY A 141 6.71 -16.99 1.51
C GLY A 141 5.75 -16.95 2.69
N GLU A 142 5.45 -15.76 3.23
CA GLU A 142 4.43 -15.61 4.29
C GLU A 142 3.01 -15.87 3.76
N CYS A 143 2.71 -15.48 2.52
CA CYS A 143 1.43 -15.85 1.88
C CYS A 143 1.34 -17.35 1.60
N VAL A 144 2.42 -17.97 1.13
CA VAL A 144 2.49 -19.42 0.89
C VAL A 144 2.30 -20.21 2.18
N ASP A 145 2.93 -19.79 3.28
CA ASP A 145 2.73 -20.40 4.60
C ASP A 145 1.25 -20.31 5.04
N PHE A 146 0.62 -19.15 4.87
CA PHE A 146 -0.82 -18.98 5.10
C PHE A 146 -1.67 -19.92 4.24
N PHE A 147 -1.40 -20.02 2.93
CA PHE A 147 -2.13 -20.92 2.04
C PHE A 147 -1.99 -22.38 2.47
N LEU A 148 -0.78 -22.83 2.78
CA LEU A 148 -0.54 -24.21 3.22
C LEU A 148 -1.32 -24.53 4.50
N GLN A 149 -1.32 -23.62 5.48
CA GLN A 149 -2.07 -23.81 6.73
C GLN A 149 -3.60 -23.81 6.51
N ALA A 150 -4.12 -22.88 5.70
CA ALA A 150 -5.55 -22.79 5.39
C ALA A 150 -6.06 -24.05 4.66
N PHE A 151 -5.33 -24.49 3.62
CA PHE A 151 -5.70 -25.65 2.80
C PHE A 151 -5.60 -26.96 3.61
N ARG A 152 -4.51 -27.17 4.36
CA ARG A 152 -4.36 -28.33 5.25
C ARG A 152 -5.41 -28.34 6.36
N GLY A 153 -5.75 -27.17 6.90
CA GLY A 153 -6.82 -27.00 7.87
C GLY A 153 -8.17 -27.47 7.32
N LEU A 154 -8.52 -27.06 6.10
CA LEU A 154 -9.76 -27.50 5.46
C LEU A 154 -9.71 -28.99 5.09
N GLN A 155 -8.56 -29.48 4.63
CA GLN A 155 -8.34 -30.91 4.36
C GLN A 155 -8.60 -31.76 5.60
N PHE A 156 -8.10 -31.32 6.75
CA PHE A 156 -8.37 -31.98 8.02
C PHE A 156 -9.86 -31.98 8.35
N ILE A 157 -10.53 -30.83 8.27
CA ILE A 157 -11.98 -30.69 8.53
C ILE A 157 -12.78 -31.67 7.65
N HIS A 158 -12.50 -31.70 6.35
CA HIS A 158 -13.17 -32.60 5.40
C HIS A 158 -12.86 -34.08 5.69
N SER A 159 -11.63 -34.42 6.07
CA SER A 159 -11.25 -35.80 6.43
C SER A 159 -11.98 -36.33 7.68
N ARG A 160 -12.60 -35.45 8.47
CA ARG A 160 -13.44 -35.79 9.62
C ARG A 160 -14.93 -35.78 9.30
N HIS A 161 -15.29 -35.76 8.02
CA HIS A 161 -16.65 -35.68 7.50
C HIS A 161 -17.41 -34.45 8.01
N VAL A 162 -16.70 -33.34 8.19
CA VAL A 162 -17.28 -32.05 8.54
C VAL A 162 -17.18 -31.11 7.34
N ALA A 163 -18.26 -30.42 7.02
CA ALA A 163 -18.23 -29.29 6.11
C ALA A 163 -18.42 -27.99 6.91
N HIS A 164 -17.56 -27.00 6.66
CA HIS A 164 -17.54 -25.75 7.42
C HIS A 164 -18.63 -24.78 6.96
N ARG A 165 -18.87 -24.71 5.65
CA ARG A 165 -19.94 -23.96 4.96
C ARG A 165 -19.86 -22.43 5.01
N ASP A 166 -18.74 -21.90 5.50
CA ASP A 166 -18.42 -20.47 5.54
C ASP A 166 -16.89 -20.26 5.52
N CYS A 167 -16.20 -20.93 4.57
CA CYS A 167 -14.74 -20.86 4.42
C CYS A 167 -14.26 -19.53 3.83
N THR A 168 -14.60 -18.41 4.49
CA THR A 168 -14.28 -17.05 4.05
C THR A 168 -13.12 -16.45 4.84
N ALA A 169 -12.53 -15.37 4.32
CA ALA A 169 -11.42 -14.63 4.92
C ALA A 169 -11.67 -14.21 6.38
N LEU A 170 -12.94 -13.98 6.75
CA LEU A 170 -13.33 -13.54 8.09
C LEU A 170 -13.22 -14.67 9.14
N ASN A 171 -13.23 -15.92 8.69
CA ASN A 171 -13.17 -17.11 9.54
C ASN A 171 -11.78 -17.75 9.58
N LEU A 172 -10.77 -17.09 9.00
CA LEU A 172 -9.36 -17.43 9.16
C LEU A 172 -8.66 -16.35 9.98
N LEU A 173 -8.28 -16.68 11.20
CA LEU A 173 -7.57 -15.77 12.09
C LEU A 173 -6.19 -16.31 12.46
N MET A 174 -5.30 -15.41 12.83
CA MET A 174 -3.91 -15.64 13.17
C MET A 174 -3.72 -15.61 14.69
N ASP A 175 -3.07 -16.63 15.26
CA ASP A 175 -2.49 -16.55 16.60
C ASP A 175 -1.22 -15.70 16.52
N ALA A 176 -1.38 -14.45 16.92
CA ALA A 176 -0.34 -13.44 16.87
C ALA A 176 0.48 -13.36 18.16
N SER A 177 0.30 -14.28 19.11
CA SER A 177 0.90 -14.21 20.46
C SER A 177 2.43 -14.11 20.41
N ASP A 178 3.08 -14.89 19.54
CA ASP A 178 4.55 -14.87 19.39
C ASP A 178 5.05 -13.65 18.58
N MET A 179 4.19 -13.06 17.75
CA MET A 179 4.49 -11.84 17.03
C MET A 179 4.35 -10.60 17.93
N PHE A 180 3.37 -10.59 18.85
CA PHE A 180 3.03 -9.48 19.73
C PHE A 180 3.23 -9.85 21.21
N LEU A 181 4.49 -9.91 21.65
CA LEU A 181 4.84 -10.34 23.01
C LEU A 181 4.22 -9.48 24.13
N GLU A 182 3.99 -8.19 23.86
CA GLU A 182 3.34 -7.25 24.79
C GLU A 182 1.79 -7.23 24.63
N GLY A 183 1.26 -8.07 23.73
CA GLY A 183 -0.15 -8.10 23.35
C GLY A 183 -0.57 -6.95 22.42
N PHE A 184 -1.86 -6.88 22.13
CA PHE A 184 -2.47 -5.85 21.30
C PHE A 184 -3.91 -5.58 21.75
N HIS A 185 -4.46 -4.43 21.37
CA HIS A 185 -5.85 -4.11 21.68
C HIS A 185 -6.83 -4.94 20.80
N PRO A 186 -7.85 -5.61 21.37
CA PRO A 186 -8.74 -6.55 20.65
C PRO A 186 -9.58 -5.96 19.52
N VAL A 187 -9.93 -4.68 19.59
CA VAL A 187 -10.70 -3.98 18.53
C VAL A 187 -9.81 -3.12 17.62
N LYS A 188 -8.95 -2.27 18.19
CA LYS A 188 -7.95 -1.47 17.45
C LYS A 188 -6.59 -2.18 17.44
N TYR A 189 -6.43 -3.16 16.57
CA TYR A 189 -5.24 -4.02 16.51
C TYR A 189 -3.89 -3.29 16.36
N ASN A 190 -3.88 -2.02 15.95
CA ASN A 190 -2.68 -1.20 15.85
C ASN A 190 -2.26 -0.54 17.18
N LYS A 191 -3.09 -0.62 18.22
CA LYS A 191 -2.84 -0.03 19.55
C LYS A 191 -2.35 -1.08 20.55
N SER A 192 -1.52 -0.66 21.49
CA SER A 192 -1.08 -1.49 22.63
C SER A 192 -2.28 -1.93 23.47
N ARG A 193 -2.12 -3.01 24.25
CA ARG A 193 -3.19 -3.60 25.07
C ARG A 193 -3.88 -2.59 25.99
N ASP A 194 -3.09 -1.69 26.57
CA ASP A 194 -3.52 -0.62 27.49
C ASP A 194 -3.90 0.69 26.78
N PHE A 195 -3.93 0.68 25.44
CA PHE A 195 -4.28 1.81 24.59
C PHE A 195 -3.37 3.05 24.70
N THR A 196 -2.20 2.93 25.36
CA THR A 196 -1.27 4.06 25.57
C THR A 196 -0.41 4.38 24.34
N GLY A 197 -0.29 3.45 23.39
CA GLY A 197 0.58 3.62 22.23
C GLY A 197 0.27 2.65 21.08
N SER A 198 1.25 2.45 20.21
CA SER A 198 1.15 1.49 19.09
C SER A 198 1.57 0.09 19.53
N ALA A 199 0.90 -0.94 19.01
CA ALA A 199 1.27 -2.33 19.24
C ALA A 199 2.59 -2.67 18.52
N LYS A 200 3.62 -3.01 19.30
CA LYS A 200 4.91 -3.48 18.77
C LYS A 200 4.80 -4.96 18.40
N HIS A 201 5.48 -5.36 17.33
CA HIS A 201 5.47 -6.73 16.85
C HIS A 201 6.70 -7.10 16.04
N TYR A 202 6.95 -8.40 15.94
CA TYR A 202 7.84 -9.04 14.99
C TYR A 202 7.13 -9.35 13.67
N THR A 203 7.90 -9.54 12.60
CA THR A 203 7.40 -10.01 11.29
C THR A 203 7.04 -11.50 11.35
N ARG A 204 6.19 -11.99 10.43
CA ARG A 204 5.85 -13.43 10.37
C ARG A 204 7.08 -14.27 10.03
N THR A 205 7.98 -13.76 9.21
CA THR A 205 9.25 -14.43 8.93
C THR A 205 10.12 -14.63 10.19
N GLN A 206 10.11 -13.68 11.13
CA GLN A 206 10.84 -13.82 12.39
C GLN A 206 10.12 -14.72 13.40
N ARG A 207 8.79 -14.67 13.42
CA ARG A 207 7.92 -15.41 14.34
C ARG A 207 6.72 -15.95 13.54
N PRO A 208 6.86 -17.12 12.89
CA PRO A 208 5.79 -17.69 12.06
C PRO A 208 4.54 -17.94 12.88
N PRO A 209 3.40 -17.32 12.53
CA PRO A 209 2.17 -17.52 13.28
C PRO A 209 1.46 -18.80 12.86
N LYS A 210 0.59 -19.30 13.74
CA LYS A 210 -0.38 -20.33 13.37
C LYS A 210 -1.70 -19.67 12.97
N TYR A 211 -2.29 -20.11 11.86
CA TYR A 211 -3.63 -19.70 11.44
C TYR A 211 -4.67 -20.73 11.86
N TYR A 212 -5.87 -20.26 12.17
CA TYR A 212 -6.98 -21.08 12.63
C TYR A 212 -8.27 -20.78 11.87
N TRP A 213 -8.95 -21.84 11.44
CA TRP A 213 -10.37 -21.83 11.12
C TRP A 213 -11.18 -21.63 12.41
N ILE A 214 -12.11 -20.69 12.36
CA ILE A 214 -13.00 -20.33 13.46
C ILE A 214 -14.45 -20.32 12.98
N ASP A 215 -15.38 -20.20 13.94
CA ASP A 215 -16.81 -20.05 13.67
C ASP A 215 -17.47 -21.26 12.98
N PHE A 216 -17.64 -22.34 13.76
CA PHE A 216 -18.37 -23.54 13.31
C PHE A 216 -19.90 -23.40 13.43
N GLY A 217 -20.43 -22.18 13.52
CA GLY A 217 -21.87 -21.93 13.68
C GLY A 217 -22.73 -22.46 12.54
N GLN A 218 -22.17 -22.52 11.33
CA GLN A 218 -22.82 -23.06 10.13
C GLN A 218 -22.32 -24.44 9.71
N ALA A 219 -21.32 -24.98 10.43
CA ALA A 219 -20.73 -26.26 10.11
C ALA A 219 -21.72 -27.41 10.38
N VAL A 220 -21.50 -28.53 9.69
CA VAL A 220 -22.28 -29.75 9.83
C VAL A 220 -21.36 -30.95 9.77
N GLN A 221 -21.62 -31.91 10.65
CA GLN A 221 -20.93 -33.20 10.67
C GLN A 221 -21.83 -34.26 10.03
N PHE A 222 -21.26 -35.04 9.13
CA PHE A 222 -21.91 -36.19 8.49
C PHE A 222 -21.42 -37.50 9.09
N ASP A 223 -22.23 -38.55 8.97
CA ASP A 223 -21.80 -39.91 9.30
C ASP A 223 -20.77 -40.38 8.25
N GLU A 224 -19.74 -41.11 8.67
CA GLU A 224 -18.74 -41.68 7.76
C GLU A 224 -19.37 -42.65 6.74
N ALA A 225 -20.53 -43.23 7.06
CA ALA A 225 -21.30 -44.09 6.15
C ALA A 225 -22.11 -43.31 5.10
N GLU A 226 -22.27 -41.99 5.25
CA GLU A 226 -23.08 -41.17 4.35
C GLU A 226 -22.32 -40.87 3.04
N GLN A 227 -22.70 -41.58 1.97
CA GLN A 227 -22.02 -41.46 0.67
C GLN A 227 -22.40 -40.22 -0.14
N ASN A 228 -23.50 -39.56 0.21
CA ASN A 228 -24.04 -38.45 -0.58
C ASN A 228 -24.60 -37.34 0.33
N PRO A 229 -23.73 -36.60 1.03
CA PRO A 229 -24.13 -35.58 2.00
C PRO A 229 -24.92 -34.46 1.31
N ARG A 230 -26.10 -34.16 1.82
CA ARG A 230 -27.02 -33.18 1.22
C ARG A 230 -27.63 -32.27 2.28
N VAL A 231 -27.39 -30.97 2.15
CA VAL A 231 -27.86 -29.97 3.12
C VAL A 231 -28.54 -28.79 2.44
N LEU A 232 -29.49 -28.18 3.15
CA LEU A 232 -30.14 -26.94 2.72
C LEU A 232 -29.13 -25.80 2.60
N ARG A 233 -29.38 -24.88 1.66
CA ARG A 233 -28.64 -23.63 1.49
C ARG A 233 -28.51 -22.86 2.81
N VAL A 234 -27.30 -22.36 3.08
CA VAL A 234 -27.03 -21.35 4.10
C VAL A 234 -26.30 -20.21 3.40
N TYR A 235 -26.80 -18.99 3.56
CA TYR A 235 -26.08 -17.81 3.08
C TYR A 235 -24.94 -17.49 4.05
N ALA A 236 -23.71 -17.67 3.57
CA ALA A 236 -22.52 -17.15 4.21
C ALA A 236 -22.40 -15.64 3.99
N ASN A 237 -21.33 -15.03 4.49
CA ASN A 237 -21.00 -13.64 4.17
C ASN A 237 -20.71 -13.47 2.66
N ASP A 238 -20.08 -14.47 2.05
CA ASP A 238 -19.92 -14.55 0.61
C ASP A 238 -21.19 -15.12 -0.04
N ARG A 239 -21.81 -14.32 -0.91
CA ARG A 239 -23.04 -14.68 -1.63
C ARG A 239 -22.80 -15.07 -3.09
N SER A 240 -21.54 -15.22 -3.50
CA SER A 240 -21.17 -15.46 -4.91
C SER A 240 -21.24 -16.92 -5.34
N VAL A 241 -21.55 -17.86 -4.43
CA VAL A 241 -21.69 -19.29 -4.75
C VAL A 241 -22.68 -19.48 -5.92
N PRO A 242 -22.25 -20.00 -7.08
CA PRO A 242 -23.08 -20.14 -8.27
C PRO A 242 -24.34 -20.98 -8.03
N GLU A 243 -24.21 -22.04 -7.25
CA GLU A 243 -25.31 -22.95 -6.92
C GLU A 243 -26.42 -22.28 -6.13
N PHE A 244 -26.12 -21.20 -5.39
CA PHE A 244 -27.10 -20.49 -4.57
C PHE A 244 -27.87 -19.41 -5.34
N GLN A 245 -27.54 -19.17 -6.62
CA GLN A 245 -28.21 -18.19 -7.47
C GLN A 245 -29.52 -18.71 -8.07
N ASP A 246 -29.84 -20.00 -7.87
CA ASP A 246 -31.14 -20.52 -8.29
C ASP A 246 -32.28 -20.06 -7.37
N SER A 247 -33.50 -20.12 -7.90
CA SER A 247 -34.70 -19.64 -7.20
C SER A 247 -35.32 -20.69 -6.26
N GLU A 248 -34.68 -21.85 -6.06
CA GLU A 248 -35.25 -22.97 -5.32
C GLU A 248 -34.76 -23.00 -3.86
N PRO A 249 -35.58 -22.59 -2.88
CA PRO A 249 -35.14 -22.46 -1.49
C PRO A 249 -34.91 -23.80 -0.78
N GLU A 250 -35.56 -24.88 -1.25
CA GLU A 250 -35.54 -26.20 -0.62
C GLU A 250 -34.52 -27.15 -1.24
N ARG A 251 -33.78 -26.70 -2.26
CA ARG A 251 -32.78 -27.53 -2.92
C ARG A 251 -31.66 -27.89 -1.93
N LEU A 252 -31.29 -29.16 -1.94
CA LEU A 252 -30.18 -29.69 -1.16
C LEU A 252 -28.91 -29.73 -1.99
N TYR A 253 -27.80 -29.32 -1.38
CA TYR A 253 -26.50 -29.20 -2.00
C TYR A 253 -25.47 -30.08 -1.31
N ASP A 254 -24.45 -30.49 -2.07
CA ASP A 254 -23.24 -31.05 -1.51
C ASP A 254 -22.40 -29.92 -0.90
N PRO A 255 -22.14 -29.92 0.42
CA PRO A 255 -21.45 -28.81 1.06
C PRO A 255 -19.93 -28.84 0.83
N PHE A 256 -19.34 -29.97 0.45
CA PHE A 256 -17.88 -30.08 0.32
C PHE A 256 -17.34 -29.27 -0.88
N PRO A 257 -17.91 -29.35 -2.10
CA PRO A 257 -17.53 -28.48 -3.22
C PRO A 257 -17.80 -26.99 -2.97
N ILE A 258 -18.75 -26.67 -2.06
CA ILE A 258 -19.04 -25.29 -1.67
C ILE A 258 -17.91 -24.73 -0.81
N ASP A 259 -17.38 -25.51 0.14
CA ASP A 259 -16.19 -25.13 0.92
C ASP A 259 -14.97 -24.88 0.01
N ILE A 260 -14.79 -25.72 -1.02
CA ILE A 260 -13.73 -25.52 -2.04
C ILE A 260 -13.92 -24.19 -2.75
N TYR A 261 -15.13 -23.89 -3.19
CA TYR A 261 -15.45 -22.62 -3.84
C TYR A 261 -15.15 -21.44 -2.92
N TYR A 262 -15.59 -21.46 -1.66
CA TYR A 262 -15.33 -20.38 -0.71
C TYR A 262 -13.83 -20.17 -0.47
N LEU A 263 -13.06 -21.24 -0.26
CA LEU A 263 -11.61 -21.13 -0.08
C LEU A 263 -10.94 -20.58 -1.35
N GLY A 264 -11.32 -21.07 -2.52
CA GLY A 264 -10.81 -20.59 -3.81
C GLY A 264 -11.15 -19.11 -4.04
N ASN A 265 -12.40 -18.73 -3.80
CA ASN A 265 -12.88 -17.37 -3.97
C ASN A 265 -12.24 -16.40 -2.97
N MET A 266 -11.95 -16.85 -1.76
CA MET A 266 -11.17 -16.09 -0.78
C MET A 266 -9.76 -15.82 -1.33
N VAL A 267 -9.06 -16.81 -1.88
CA VAL A 267 -7.75 -16.58 -2.50
C VAL A 267 -7.87 -15.64 -3.71
N ARG A 268 -8.88 -15.85 -4.57
CA ARG A 268 -9.17 -15.01 -5.74
C ARG A 268 -9.31 -13.53 -5.34
N THR A 269 -10.23 -13.22 -4.44
CA THR A 269 -10.62 -11.84 -4.11
C THR A 269 -9.67 -11.15 -3.13
N TYR A 270 -9.13 -11.86 -2.13
CA TYR A 270 -8.25 -11.23 -1.14
C TYR A 270 -6.78 -11.20 -1.58
N PHE A 271 -6.35 -12.05 -2.51
CA PHE A 271 -4.94 -12.15 -2.92
C PHE A 271 -4.71 -11.88 -4.42
N LEU A 272 -5.49 -12.44 -5.34
CA LEU A 272 -5.15 -12.38 -6.77
C LEU A 272 -5.72 -11.15 -7.49
N GLU A 273 -7.02 -10.92 -7.36
CA GLU A 273 -7.76 -9.90 -8.11
C GLU A 273 -7.99 -8.63 -7.28
N GLY A 274 -8.05 -8.77 -5.96
CA GLY A 274 -8.52 -7.70 -5.08
C GLY A 274 -10.04 -7.54 -5.12
N HIS A 275 -10.56 -6.70 -4.23
CA HIS A 275 -11.94 -6.21 -4.23
C HIS A 275 -12.00 -4.87 -3.48
N GLU A 276 -13.19 -4.27 -3.34
CA GLU A 276 -13.48 -2.96 -2.70
C GLU A 276 -12.57 -2.57 -1.51
N PHE A 277 -12.26 -3.52 -0.61
CA PHE A 277 -11.46 -3.26 0.59
C PHE A 277 -10.01 -3.77 0.54
N TYR A 278 -9.64 -4.54 -0.50
CA TYR A 278 -8.35 -5.23 -0.59
C TYR A 278 -7.75 -5.08 -1.99
N ALA A 279 -6.54 -4.54 -2.07
CA ALA A 279 -5.80 -4.52 -3.32
C ALA A 279 -5.24 -5.90 -3.67
N ALA A 280 -5.16 -6.21 -4.97
CA ALA A 280 -4.49 -7.40 -5.48
C ALA A 280 -3.03 -7.45 -5.00
N ARG A 281 -2.54 -8.66 -4.70
CA ARG A 281 -1.16 -8.92 -4.29
C ARG A 281 -0.38 -9.48 -5.48
N LEU A 282 0.53 -8.66 -6.01
CA LEU A 282 1.35 -9.02 -7.15
C LEU A 282 2.34 -10.14 -6.81
N GLY A 283 2.70 -10.92 -7.82
CA GLY A 283 3.65 -12.02 -7.69
C GLY A 283 3.02 -13.37 -7.29
N LEU A 284 1.71 -13.43 -7.03
CA LEU A 284 0.99 -14.67 -6.66
C LEU A 284 0.31 -15.39 -7.84
N ALA A 285 0.61 -15.02 -9.08
CA ALA A 285 -0.01 -15.57 -10.29
C ALA A 285 0.09 -17.10 -10.42
N PHE A 286 1.08 -17.73 -9.78
CA PHE A 286 1.22 -19.19 -9.72
C PHE A 286 0.02 -19.90 -9.07
N MET A 287 -0.76 -19.20 -8.24
CA MET A 287 -1.98 -19.75 -7.64
C MET A 287 -3.16 -19.77 -8.60
N LYS A 288 -3.14 -18.95 -9.67
CA LYS A 288 -4.30 -18.72 -10.54
C LYS A 288 -4.87 -20.01 -11.14
N PRO A 289 -4.07 -20.95 -11.70
CA PRO A 289 -4.62 -22.17 -12.29
C PRO A 289 -5.37 -23.06 -11.28
N LEU A 290 -4.88 -23.13 -10.03
CA LEU A 290 -5.57 -23.88 -8.98
C LEU A 290 -6.87 -23.17 -8.56
N VAL A 291 -6.81 -21.86 -8.37
CA VAL A 291 -7.96 -21.05 -7.95
C VAL A 291 -9.07 -21.07 -9.01
N ASP A 292 -8.73 -20.95 -10.29
CA ASP A 292 -9.69 -21.00 -11.41
C ASP A 292 -10.48 -22.32 -11.43
N ASP A 293 -9.84 -23.44 -11.06
CA ASP A 293 -10.51 -24.75 -10.97
C ASP A 293 -11.38 -24.86 -9.71
N MET A 294 -10.95 -24.27 -8.59
CA MET A 294 -11.71 -24.27 -7.34
C MET A 294 -13.01 -23.46 -7.43
N VAL A 295 -13.02 -22.40 -8.25
CA VAL A 295 -14.15 -21.47 -8.38
C VAL A 295 -15.05 -21.72 -9.60
N GLN A 296 -14.97 -22.91 -10.19
CA GLN A 296 -15.83 -23.31 -11.32
C GLN A 296 -17.32 -23.23 -10.95
N ASP A 297 -18.15 -22.79 -11.89
CA ASP A 297 -19.60 -22.71 -11.70
C ASP A 297 -20.24 -24.08 -11.49
N ASP A 298 -19.75 -25.09 -12.20
CA ASP A 298 -20.17 -26.48 -12.03
C ASP A 298 -19.43 -27.12 -10.84
N PRO A 299 -20.11 -27.44 -9.72
CA PRO A 299 -19.47 -28.00 -8.54
C PRO A 299 -18.81 -29.35 -8.79
N THR A 300 -19.23 -30.09 -9.82
CA THR A 300 -18.63 -31.40 -10.16
C THR A 300 -17.27 -31.29 -10.83
N LYS A 301 -16.92 -30.10 -11.33
CA LYS A 301 -15.62 -29.81 -11.95
C LYS A 301 -14.59 -29.27 -10.96
N ARG A 302 -15.01 -28.93 -9.74
CA ARG A 302 -14.12 -28.44 -8.70
C ARG A 302 -13.28 -29.62 -8.18
N PRO A 303 -11.97 -29.42 -7.98
CA PRO A 303 -11.13 -30.42 -7.33
C PRO A 303 -11.59 -30.64 -5.89
N ASN A 304 -11.41 -31.85 -5.36
CA ASN A 304 -11.58 -32.07 -3.92
C ASN A 304 -10.41 -31.46 -3.13
N ILE A 305 -10.53 -31.38 -1.80
CA ILE A 305 -9.51 -30.72 -0.98
C ILE A 305 -8.15 -31.43 -0.99
N ASP A 306 -8.12 -32.75 -1.15
CA ASP A 306 -6.87 -33.52 -1.24
C ASP A 306 -6.12 -33.19 -2.53
N GLU A 307 -6.83 -33.10 -3.65
CA GLU A 307 -6.29 -32.63 -4.93
C GLU A 307 -5.79 -31.18 -4.84
N CYS A 308 -6.53 -30.30 -4.15
CA CYS A 308 -6.13 -28.91 -3.93
C CYS A 308 -4.80 -28.82 -3.16
N VAL A 309 -4.68 -29.55 -2.04
CA VAL A 309 -3.46 -29.58 -1.22
C VAL A 309 -2.29 -30.14 -2.03
N ALA A 310 -2.48 -31.26 -2.74
CA ALA A 310 -1.42 -31.86 -3.55
C ALA A 310 -0.91 -30.90 -4.64
N ARG A 311 -1.82 -30.21 -5.34
CA ARG A 311 -1.46 -29.21 -6.37
C ARG A 311 -0.75 -27.99 -5.77
N LEU A 312 -1.20 -27.51 -4.62
CA LEU A 312 -0.56 -26.41 -3.91
C LEU A 312 0.87 -26.79 -3.50
N GLU A 313 1.05 -27.95 -2.89
CA GLU A 313 2.37 -28.43 -2.45
C GLU A 313 3.33 -28.62 -3.63
N ALA A 314 2.86 -29.20 -4.74
CA ALA A 314 3.65 -29.33 -5.96
C ALA A 314 4.05 -27.96 -6.54
N THR A 315 3.12 -27.00 -6.56
CA THR A 315 3.39 -25.63 -7.02
C THR A 315 4.42 -24.95 -6.12
N VAL A 316 4.25 -25.03 -4.79
CA VAL A 316 5.18 -24.45 -3.81
C VAL A 316 6.58 -25.06 -3.92
N ALA A 317 6.69 -26.37 -4.12
CA ALA A 317 7.98 -27.05 -4.31
C ALA A 317 8.73 -26.59 -5.57
N SER A 318 8.01 -26.09 -6.58
CA SER A 318 8.60 -25.52 -7.79
C SER A 318 9.08 -24.07 -7.62
N LEU A 319 8.67 -23.37 -6.56
CA LEU A 319 9.04 -21.97 -6.33
C LEU A 319 10.48 -21.86 -5.86
N SER A 320 11.25 -20.97 -6.49
CA SER A 320 12.61 -20.70 -6.07
C SER A 320 12.63 -20.02 -4.69
N SER A 321 13.70 -20.24 -3.91
CA SER A 321 13.89 -19.51 -2.66
C SER A 321 13.90 -17.98 -2.87
N ARG A 322 14.25 -17.51 -4.07
CA ARG A 322 14.20 -16.10 -4.45
C ARG A 322 12.75 -15.61 -4.53
N LYS A 323 11.87 -16.37 -5.19
CA LYS A 323 10.44 -16.05 -5.29
C LYS A 323 9.80 -16.00 -3.90
N LEU A 324 10.06 -16.99 -3.05
CA LEU A 324 9.51 -17.03 -1.68
C LEU A 324 9.97 -15.85 -0.82
N ARG A 325 11.20 -15.35 -1.02
CA ARG A 325 11.71 -14.17 -0.28
C ARG A 325 11.30 -12.83 -0.89
N SER A 326 10.70 -12.83 -2.07
CA SER A 326 10.28 -11.57 -2.71
C SER A 326 9.13 -10.92 -1.96
N GLN A 327 9.13 -9.59 -1.93
CA GLN A 327 8.12 -8.80 -1.25
C GLN A 327 6.74 -8.98 -1.89
N VAL A 328 5.69 -8.92 -1.07
CA VAL A 328 4.31 -8.78 -1.55
C VAL A 328 4.05 -7.32 -1.86
N ILE A 329 3.81 -7.01 -3.13
CA ILE A 329 3.47 -5.65 -3.60
C ILE A 329 1.96 -5.61 -3.84
N LEU A 330 1.27 -4.57 -3.38
CA LEU A 330 -0.13 -4.36 -3.70
C LEU A 330 -0.28 -3.65 -5.04
N SER A 331 -1.32 -3.96 -5.81
CA SER A 331 -1.61 -3.26 -7.09
C SER A 331 -1.85 -1.76 -6.96
N THR A 332 -2.17 -1.30 -5.75
CA THR A 332 -2.36 0.13 -5.42
C THR A 332 -1.12 0.78 -4.80
N ASP A 333 -0.01 0.04 -4.65
CA ASP A 333 1.21 0.60 -4.11
C ASP A 333 1.89 1.47 -5.18
N ASN A 334 1.85 2.79 -4.96
CA ASN A 334 2.61 3.77 -5.73
C ASN A 334 3.86 4.23 -4.94
N LEU A 335 4.77 4.92 -5.62
CA LEU A 335 6.10 5.29 -5.13
C LEU A 335 6.10 6.00 -3.76
N PHE A 336 5.06 6.78 -3.43
CA PHE A 336 4.97 7.59 -2.20
C PHE A 336 4.04 7.02 -1.12
N GLY A 337 3.00 6.25 -1.47
CA GLY A 337 2.25 5.45 -0.50
C GLY A 337 3.14 4.48 0.26
N TYR A 338 4.20 4.01 -0.43
CA TYR A 338 5.30 3.25 0.14
C TYR A 338 6.19 4.08 1.10
N ILE A 339 6.53 5.32 0.75
CA ILE A 339 7.30 6.26 1.60
C ILE A 339 6.54 6.62 2.89
N TYR A 340 5.23 6.84 2.81
CA TYR A 340 4.41 7.32 3.94
C TYR A 340 4.11 6.23 4.98
N ARG A 341 3.95 4.97 4.56
CA ARG A 341 3.70 3.83 5.46
C ARG A 341 4.97 3.31 6.16
N PHE A 342 6.15 3.82 5.79
CA PHE A 342 7.44 3.24 6.14
C PHE A 342 8.07 3.72 7.46
N PHE A 343 7.70 4.91 7.97
CA PHE A 343 8.38 5.49 9.15
C PHE A 343 8.21 4.64 10.44
N PRO A 344 7.02 4.07 10.74
CA PRO A 344 6.86 3.16 11.89
C PRO A 344 7.34 1.72 11.63
N HIS A 345 7.54 1.35 10.36
CA HIS A 345 7.91 -0.02 9.96
C HIS A 345 9.42 -0.29 10.19
N TRP A 346 10.29 0.71 9.99
CA TRP A 346 11.74 0.48 9.94
C TRP A 346 12.52 0.79 11.20
N THR A 347 11.96 1.52 12.15
CA THR A 347 12.53 1.60 13.51
C THR A 347 12.62 0.22 14.18
N ARG A 348 11.79 -0.75 13.74
CA ARG A 348 11.77 -2.14 14.21
C ARG A 348 12.80 -3.07 13.52
N ARG A 349 13.46 -2.63 12.45
CA ARG A 349 14.36 -3.46 11.60
C ARG A 349 15.86 -3.22 11.82
N ILE A 350 16.26 -2.44 12.82
CA ILE A 350 17.67 -2.07 13.07
C ILE A 350 18.59 -3.30 13.30
N ALA A 351 18.06 -4.47 13.65
CA ALA A 351 18.85 -5.69 13.84
C ALA A 351 19.10 -6.52 12.56
N THR A 352 18.52 -6.18 11.40
CA THR A 352 18.60 -7.04 10.18
C THR A 352 19.09 -6.29 8.94
N PHE A 353 20.09 -5.42 9.10
CA PHE A 353 20.69 -4.67 7.99
C PHE A 353 21.44 -5.55 6.98
N SER A 354 21.75 -6.81 7.30
CA SER A 354 22.51 -7.73 6.45
C SER A 354 21.67 -8.58 5.47
N ARG A 355 20.35 -8.39 5.38
CA ARG A 355 19.47 -9.29 4.59
C ARG A 355 18.50 -8.61 3.61
N VAL A 356 18.58 -7.29 3.42
CA VAL A 356 17.56 -6.50 2.69
C VAL A 356 17.84 -6.33 1.19
N TYR A 357 19.03 -6.65 0.68
CA TYR A 357 19.38 -6.37 -0.72
C TYR A 357 19.65 -7.56 -1.65
N PRO A 358 19.20 -8.81 -1.39
CA PRO A 358 19.61 -9.94 -2.22
C PRO A 358 19.18 -9.76 -3.69
N LEU A 359 18.03 -9.15 -3.98
CA LEU A 359 17.48 -9.16 -5.35
C LEU A 359 18.43 -8.58 -6.42
N PHE A 360 18.83 -7.31 -6.28
CA PHE A 360 19.73 -6.67 -7.24
C PHE A 360 21.19 -7.04 -7.02
N GLN A 361 21.59 -7.36 -5.78
CA GLN A 361 22.93 -7.86 -5.48
C GLN A 361 23.20 -9.20 -6.16
N ASP A 362 22.21 -10.10 -6.19
CA ASP A 362 22.27 -11.39 -6.89
C ASP A 362 22.27 -11.20 -8.41
N LEU A 363 21.59 -10.16 -8.91
CA LEU A 363 21.63 -9.78 -10.33
C LEU A 363 22.92 -9.05 -10.73
N HIS A 364 23.75 -8.62 -9.78
CA HIS A 364 24.94 -7.81 -10.08
C HIS A 364 25.88 -8.44 -11.11
N PRO A 365 26.24 -9.75 -11.03
CA PRO A 365 27.12 -10.36 -12.03
C PRO A 365 26.52 -10.30 -13.44
N TRP A 366 25.20 -10.46 -13.57
CA TRP A 366 24.50 -10.35 -14.85
C TRP A 366 24.39 -8.91 -15.32
N LEU A 367 24.01 -7.96 -14.46
CA LEU A 367 23.98 -6.53 -14.81
C LEU A 367 25.36 -6.08 -15.31
N GLN A 368 26.42 -6.52 -14.65
CA GLN A 368 27.80 -6.21 -15.03
C GLN A 368 28.16 -6.80 -16.41
N SER A 369 27.70 -8.02 -16.72
CA SER A 369 27.95 -8.65 -18.03
C SER A 369 27.25 -7.94 -19.19
N ILE A 370 26.12 -7.26 -18.93
CA ILE A 370 25.40 -6.43 -19.91
C ILE A 370 25.76 -4.93 -19.83
N GLY A 371 26.79 -4.56 -19.04
CA GLY A 371 27.36 -3.22 -19.04
C GLY A 371 26.76 -2.22 -18.04
N TYR A 372 26.04 -2.68 -17.02
CA TYR A 372 25.54 -1.86 -15.90
C TYR A 372 26.20 -2.29 -14.58
N ASP A 373 26.70 -1.34 -13.81
CA ASP A 373 27.38 -1.61 -12.54
C ASP A 373 26.62 -0.96 -11.37
N LEU A 374 26.48 -1.72 -10.28
CA LEU A 374 25.86 -1.23 -9.06
C LEU A 374 26.83 -0.36 -8.25
N ARG A 375 26.29 0.52 -7.41
CA ARG A 375 27.07 1.22 -6.39
C ARG A 375 27.78 0.22 -5.47
N PRO A 376 28.98 0.55 -4.95
CA PRO A 376 29.80 -0.37 -4.16
C PRO A 376 29.04 -1.11 -3.05
N ARG A 377 28.13 -0.41 -2.34
CA ARG A 377 27.35 -0.98 -1.24
C ARG A 377 26.34 -2.08 -1.61
N PHE A 378 25.98 -2.21 -2.89
CA PHE A 378 25.06 -3.25 -3.38
C PHE A 378 25.76 -4.36 -4.15
N ARG A 379 27.11 -4.37 -4.17
CA ARG A 379 27.89 -5.43 -4.81
C ARG A 379 27.98 -6.65 -3.89
N PRO A 380 28.04 -7.87 -4.44
CA PRO A 380 28.37 -9.06 -3.67
C PRO A 380 29.66 -8.88 -2.88
N GLY A 381 29.67 -9.31 -1.61
CA GLY A 381 30.85 -9.23 -0.74
C GLY A 381 31.16 -7.86 -0.14
N TRP A 382 30.31 -6.84 -0.34
CA TRP A 382 30.47 -5.57 0.36
C TRP A 382 30.29 -5.72 1.87
N VAL A 383 31.15 -5.03 2.62
CA VAL A 383 31.20 -5.08 4.09
C VAL A 383 30.73 -3.75 4.66
N PRO A 384 29.76 -3.74 5.59
CA PRO A 384 29.27 -2.49 6.17
C PRO A 384 30.28 -1.71 6.98
N SER A 385 30.22 -0.38 6.88
CA SER A 385 31.15 0.53 7.57
C SER A 385 31.12 0.36 9.09
N TRP A 386 29.95 0.02 9.66
CA TRP A 386 29.80 -0.20 11.11
C TRP A 386 30.50 -1.46 11.63
N THR A 387 30.92 -2.38 10.76
CA THR A 387 31.73 -3.55 11.17
C THR A 387 33.22 -3.21 11.28
N LEU A 388 33.64 -2.06 10.76
CA LEU A 388 35.03 -1.62 10.67
C LEU A 388 35.40 -0.57 11.72
N ILE A 389 34.44 -0.05 12.50
CA ILE A 389 34.66 1.05 13.47
C ILE A 389 34.20 0.62 14.88
N PRO A 390 35.13 0.28 15.79
CA PRO A 390 34.83 0.09 17.20
C PRO A 390 34.46 1.44 17.86
N ASN A 391 33.46 1.46 18.76
CA ASN A 391 33.05 2.63 19.58
C ASN A 391 32.46 3.83 18.80
N ARG A 392 31.39 3.58 18.02
CA ARG A 392 30.69 4.57 17.20
C ARG A 392 30.00 5.70 18.00
N THR A 393 30.07 6.92 17.48
CA THR A 393 29.20 8.03 17.89
C THR A 393 28.01 8.15 16.93
N VAL A 394 26.93 8.83 17.36
CA VAL A 394 25.78 9.13 16.48
C VAL A 394 26.23 9.89 15.21
N LEU A 395 27.20 10.81 15.34
CA LEU A 395 27.77 11.57 14.23
C LEU A 395 28.47 10.71 13.18
N ASP A 396 29.09 9.60 13.59
CA ASP A 396 29.73 8.66 12.66
C ASP A 396 28.70 7.94 11.79
N GLU A 397 27.50 7.65 12.33
CA GLU A 397 26.40 7.06 11.56
C GLU A 397 25.82 8.02 10.51
N TRP A 398 25.80 9.33 10.77
CA TRP A 398 25.27 10.33 9.83
C TRP A 398 26.17 10.56 8.62
N ARG A 399 27.43 10.12 8.66
CA ARG A 399 28.42 10.33 7.59
C ARG A 399 28.51 9.19 6.59
N ASN A 400 27.91 8.04 6.87
CA ASN A 400 28.06 6.84 6.04
C ASN A 400 26.82 6.58 5.18
N GLU A 401 27.05 6.25 3.91
CA GLU A 401 26.01 5.99 2.91
C GLU A 401 25.13 4.79 3.31
N ASP A 402 25.71 3.80 3.98
CA ASP A 402 25.07 2.54 4.35
C ASP A 402 24.00 2.66 5.45
N ARG A 403 23.89 3.81 6.11
CA ARG A 403 22.73 4.18 6.92
C ARG A 403 21.49 4.43 6.05
N LEU A 404 21.65 4.88 4.80
CA LEU A 404 20.53 5.15 3.92
C LEU A 404 19.88 3.83 3.50
N LEU A 405 18.58 3.73 3.71
CA LEU A 405 17.78 2.61 3.21
C LEU A 405 17.39 2.92 1.75
N LEU A 406 17.49 1.93 0.86
CA LEU A 406 16.71 2.03 -0.38
C LEU A 406 15.27 1.82 0.01
N TYR A 407 14.44 2.80 -0.33
CA TYR A 407 13.04 2.76 0.03
C TYR A 407 12.34 1.72 -0.84
N ASN A 408 12.41 1.78 -2.17
CA ASN A 408 11.69 0.86 -3.07
C ASN A 408 12.57 -0.29 -3.58
N GLU A 409 12.24 -1.55 -3.27
CA GLU A 409 12.97 -2.75 -3.74
C GLU A 409 12.82 -3.01 -5.26
N ALA A 410 11.83 -2.39 -5.92
CA ALA A 410 11.66 -2.43 -7.38
C ALA A 410 12.54 -1.39 -8.10
N LEU A 411 13.13 -0.43 -7.38
CA LEU A 411 14.00 0.60 -7.94
C LEU A 411 15.47 0.39 -7.54
N MET A 412 16.37 0.52 -8.50
CA MET A 412 17.81 0.47 -8.23
C MET A 412 18.57 1.39 -9.17
N ASP A 413 19.43 2.25 -8.61
CA ASP A 413 20.31 3.03 -9.44
C ASP A 413 21.52 2.20 -9.90
N VAL A 414 21.94 2.44 -11.14
CA VAL A 414 23.10 1.81 -11.76
C VAL A 414 23.89 2.84 -12.53
N VAL A 415 25.15 2.50 -12.78
CA VAL A 415 26.00 3.25 -13.69
C VAL A 415 26.34 2.40 -14.89
N ARG A 416 26.11 2.96 -16.06
CA ARG A 416 26.49 2.29 -17.29
C ARG A 416 27.99 2.38 -17.47
N VAL A 417 28.64 1.23 -17.63
CA VAL A 417 30.10 1.09 -17.62
C VAL A 417 30.76 1.86 -18.76
N ARG A 418 30.14 1.90 -19.94
CA ARG A 418 30.73 2.49 -21.16
C ARG A 418 30.95 4.01 -21.10
N ASP A 419 30.07 4.75 -20.42
CA ASP A 419 30.07 6.22 -20.42
C ASP A 419 29.90 6.84 -19.03
N GLY A 420 29.79 6.03 -17.98
CA GLY A 420 29.67 6.50 -16.60
C GLY A 420 28.35 7.20 -16.28
N LYS A 421 27.36 7.17 -17.20
CA LYS A 421 26.04 7.78 -16.98
C LYS A 421 25.22 6.99 -15.96
N GLN A 422 24.41 7.72 -15.20
CA GLN A 422 23.58 7.16 -14.14
C GLN A 422 22.16 6.88 -14.64
N PHE A 423 21.64 5.72 -14.29
CA PHE A 423 20.31 5.26 -14.64
C PHE A 423 19.60 4.75 -13.39
N MET A 424 18.27 4.71 -13.48
CA MET A 424 17.39 4.04 -12.55
C MET A 424 16.81 2.81 -13.26
N LEU A 425 16.89 1.66 -12.62
CA LEU A 425 16.23 0.43 -13.00
C LEU A 425 14.87 0.40 -12.29
N LYS A 426 13.78 0.15 -13.02
CA LYS A 426 12.45 -0.12 -12.45
C LYS A 426 12.00 -1.52 -12.85
N ARG A 427 11.85 -2.40 -11.87
CA ARG A 427 11.32 -3.76 -12.06
C ARG A 427 9.79 -3.70 -12.18
N ILE A 428 9.25 -4.24 -13.27
CA ILE A 428 7.82 -4.24 -13.61
C ILE A 428 7.34 -5.66 -13.98
N PRO A 429 6.07 -6.02 -13.75
CA PRO A 429 5.55 -7.34 -14.11
C PRO A 429 5.46 -7.54 -15.63
N LYS A 430 5.65 -8.77 -16.11
CA LYS A 430 5.57 -9.17 -17.54
C LYS A 430 4.15 -9.37 -18.07
N TYR A 431 3.20 -9.66 -17.18
CA TYR A 431 1.79 -9.85 -17.52
C TYR A 431 1.19 -8.53 -18.06
N PRO A 432 0.12 -8.58 -18.89
CA PRO A 432 -0.42 -7.39 -19.54
C PRO A 432 -0.72 -6.29 -18.53
N GLY A 433 0.02 -5.20 -18.66
CA GLY A 433 -0.08 -4.00 -17.86
C GLY A 433 0.31 -2.82 -18.73
N ASN A 434 -0.52 -1.79 -18.74
CA ASN A 434 -0.40 -0.66 -19.66
C ASN A 434 0.91 0.12 -19.50
N GLU A 435 1.57 0.05 -18.34
CA GLU A 435 2.72 0.89 -18.02
C GLU A 435 3.85 0.81 -19.05
N LYS A 436 4.35 -0.41 -19.32
CA LYS A 436 5.47 -0.63 -20.24
C LYS A 436 5.09 -0.19 -21.65
N GLU A 437 3.91 -0.58 -22.09
CA GLU A 437 3.44 -0.37 -23.46
C GLU A 437 3.23 1.12 -23.73
N ILE A 438 2.59 1.84 -22.80
CA ILE A 438 2.39 3.30 -22.90
C ILE A 438 3.74 4.01 -22.82
N ALA A 439 4.61 3.66 -21.87
CA ALA A 439 5.91 4.31 -21.73
C ALA A 439 6.78 4.13 -23.00
N LEU A 440 6.82 2.92 -23.56
CA LEU A 440 7.53 2.65 -24.82
C LEU A 440 6.90 3.35 -26.02
N TYR A 441 5.56 3.37 -26.10
CA TYR A 441 4.85 4.10 -27.16
C TYR A 441 5.20 5.59 -27.15
N LEU A 442 5.14 6.23 -25.97
CA LEU A 442 5.46 7.66 -25.83
C LEU A 442 6.96 7.96 -26.03
N ALA A 443 7.84 6.98 -25.77
CA ALA A 443 9.29 7.10 -25.94
C ALA A 443 9.79 6.74 -27.35
N SER A 444 8.93 6.21 -28.24
CA SER A 444 9.30 5.81 -29.59
C SER A 444 8.81 6.82 -30.65
N PRO A 445 9.45 6.91 -31.83
CA PRO A 445 8.93 7.72 -32.93
C PRO A 445 7.57 7.20 -33.42
N PRO A 446 6.64 8.08 -33.88
CA PRO A 446 6.74 9.54 -33.93
C PRO A 446 6.50 10.31 -32.60
N PRO A 447 5.85 9.78 -31.53
CA PRO A 447 5.68 10.51 -30.26
C PRO A 447 6.97 11.12 -29.67
N SER A 448 8.10 10.43 -29.77
CA SER A 448 9.38 10.91 -29.23
C SER A 448 9.92 12.18 -29.91
N GLU A 449 9.45 12.50 -31.12
CA GLU A 449 9.93 13.64 -31.91
C GLU A 449 9.14 14.93 -31.63
N ASP A 450 8.01 14.85 -30.92
CA ASP A 450 7.24 16.03 -30.54
C ASP A 450 8.00 16.85 -29.48
N SER A 451 8.23 18.13 -29.76
CA SER A 451 8.98 19.02 -28.87
C SER A 451 8.30 19.26 -27.51
N ARG A 452 6.99 18.98 -27.41
CA ARG A 452 6.22 19.02 -26.15
C ARG A 452 6.38 17.75 -25.32
N ASN A 453 6.98 16.69 -25.86
CA ASN A 453 7.14 15.42 -25.17
C ASN A 453 8.09 15.55 -23.97
N ASN A 454 7.46 15.62 -22.81
CA ASN A 454 8.07 15.62 -21.49
C ASN A 454 7.69 14.33 -20.73
N CYS A 455 7.60 13.20 -21.42
CA CYS A 455 7.43 11.88 -20.76
C CYS A 455 8.81 11.29 -20.44
N VAL A 456 8.87 10.32 -19.54
CA VAL A 456 10.10 9.59 -19.22
C VAL A 456 10.68 8.91 -20.47
N GLU A 457 11.99 9.08 -20.68
CA GLU A 457 12.72 8.37 -21.74
C GLU A 457 13.08 6.97 -21.25
N ILE A 458 12.75 5.95 -22.05
CA ILE A 458 13.14 4.56 -21.81
C ILE A 458 14.41 4.26 -22.60
N GLU A 459 15.50 3.96 -21.90
CA GLU A 459 16.80 3.64 -22.52
C GLU A 459 16.85 2.18 -22.98
N ASP A 460 16.31 1.27 -22.17
CA ASP A 460 16.36 -0.17 -22.44
C ASP A 460 15.28 -0.92 -21.64
N VAL A 461 14.94 -2.13 -22.07
CA VAL A 461 14.06 -3.07 -21.36
C VAL A 461 14.79 -4.40 -21.22
N LEU A 462 15.20 -4.71 -20.00
CA LEU A 462 16.04 -5.86 -19.70
C LEU A 462 15.21 -7.04 -19.18
N ASN A 463 15.56 -8.23 -19.65
CA ASN A 463 14.97 -9.49 -19.22
C ASN A 463 15.94 -10.21 -18.28
N ALA A 464 15.65 -10.22 -16.99
CA ALA A 464 16.49 -10.90 -16.01
C ALA A 464 16.39 -12.44 -16.20
N PRO A 465 17.54 -13.16 -16.21
CA PRO A 465 17.61 -14.57 -16.62
C PRO A 465 16.81 -15.55 -15.73
N ASP A 466 16.57 -15.21 -14.46
CA ASP A 466 15.88 -16.07 -13.49
C ASP A 466 14.58 -15.44 -12.94
N ASP A 467 13.95 -14.58 -13.73
CA ASP A 467 12.75 -13.85 -13.33
C ASP A 467 11.70 -13.83 -14.46
N PRO A 468 10.98 -14.96 -14.68
CA PRO A 468 10.05 -15.08 -15.80
C PRO A 468 8.80 -14.21 -15.66
N ASP A 469 8.51 -13.70 -14.45
CA ASP A 469 7.35 -12.86 -14.17
C ASP A 469 7.64 -11.35 -14.27
N TRP A 470 8.90 -10.93 -14.41
CA TRP A 470 9.30 -9.52 -14.33
C TRP A 470 10.28 -9.10 -15.43
N GLU A 471 10.20 -7.83 -15.81
CA GLU A 471 11.12 -7.09 -16.67
C GLU A 471 11.72 -5.90 -15.92
N ILE A 472 12.80 -5.34 -16.43
CA ILE A 472 13.45 -4.15 -15.85
C ILE A 472 13.49 -3.06 -16.91
N ILE A 473 12.77 -1.96 -16.67
CA ILE A 473 12.87 -0.74 -17.47
C ILE A 473 14.08 0.07 -17.00
N VAL A 474 14.94 0.46 -17.94
CA VAL A 474 16.07 1.36 -17.68
C VAL A 474 15.67 2.78 -18.06
N MET A 475 15.69 3.69 -17.09
CA MET A 475 15.39 5.10 -17.30
C MET A 475 16.51 5.98 -16.75
N ARG A 476 16.65 7.22 -17.20
CA ARG A 476 17.68 8.13 -16.67
C ARG A 476 17.47 8.38 -15.18
N LEU A 477 18.57 8.57 -14.44
CA LEU A 477 18.48 9.00 -13.06
C LEU A 477 17.99 10.45 -12.98
N MET A 478 16.78 10.64 -12.48
CA MET A 478 16.17 11.96 -12.25
C MET A 478 16.05 12.26 -10.76
N ARG A 479 15.72 13.51 -10.42
CA ARG A 479 15.48 13.95 -9.04
C ARG A 479 14.14 14.69 -8.90
N PRO A 480 13.54 14.77 -7.71
CA PRO A 480 12.29 15.50 -7.52
C PRO A 480 12.42 16.98 -7.93
N PHE A 481 11.39 17.51 -8.59
CA PHE A 481 11.44 18.84 -9.20
C PHE A 481 11.65 20.00 -8.21
N TYR A 482 11.16 19.82 -6.97
CA TYR A 482 11.20 20.83 -5.91
C TYR A 482 12.55 20.91 -5.18
N THR A 483 13.51 20.05 -5.52
CA THR A 483 14.88 20.07 -4.96
C THR A 483 15.92 20.22 -6.09
N PRO A 484 16.81 21.23 -6.05
CA PRO A 484 16.93 22.30 -5.05
C PRO A 484 15.74 23.27 -5.12
N ARG A 485 15.56 24.19 -4.16
CA ARG A 485 14.43 25.14 -4.20
C ARG A 485 14.44 26.00 -5.47
N PHE A 486 13.27 26.48 -5.91
CA PHE A 486 13.17 27.46 -6.99
C PHE A 486 13.71 28.81 -6.53
N ASP A 487 14.61 29.42 -7.31
CA ASP A 487 15.24 30.71 -6.97
C ASP A 487 14.40 31.89 -7.45
N THR A 488 13.79 31.78 -8.64
CA THR A 488 13.07 32.89 -9.30
C THR A 488 11.69 32.49 -9.80
N ILE A 489 10.78 33.46 -9.92
CA ILE A 489 9.45 33.22 -10.50
C ILE A 489 9.55 32.65 -11.92
N GLY A 490 10.55 33.07 -12.70
CA GLY A 490 10.81 32.56 -14.03
C GLY A 490 11.16 31.06 -14.05
N GLU A 491 11.82 30.55 -13.01
CA GLU A 491 12.06 29.11 -12.87
C GLU A 491 10.77 28.33 -12.56
N CYS A 492 9.87 28.90 -11.74
CA CYS A 492 8.54 28.30 -11.54
C CYS A 492 7.71 28.32 -12.84
N VAL A 493 7.79 29.41 -13.61
CA VAL A 493 7.10 29.53 -14.90
C VAL A 493 7.63 28.52 -15.92
N ASP A 494 8.94 28.31 -16.01
CA ASP A 494 9.52 27.24 -16.87
C ASP A 494 9.02 25.85 -16.48
N PHE A 495 8.89 25.58 -15.17
CA PHE A 495 8.26 24.35 -14.69
C PHE A 495 6.80 24.24 -15.14
N PHE A 496 5.98 25.28 -14.94
CA PHE A 496 4.57 25.26 -15.34
C PHE A 496 4.42 25.02 -16.85
N LEU A 497 5.20 25.73 -17.68
CA LEU A 497 5.17 25.56 -19.13
C LEU A 497 5.48 24.12 -19.54
N GLN A 498 6.46 23.48 -18.90
CA GLN A 498 6.82 22.09 -19.21
C GLN A 498 5.79 21.08 -18.72
N ALA A 499 5.26 21.24 -17.50
CA ALA A 499 4.27 20.34 -16.94
C ALA A 499 2.97 20.38 -17.76
N PHE A 500 2.49 21.58 -18.10
CA PHE A 500 1.26 21.78 -18.87
C PHE A 500 1.42 21.30 -20.31
N LYS A 501 2.51 21.67 -21.01
CA LYS A 501 2.76 21.18 -22.38
C LYS A 501 3.02 19.68 -22.43
N GLY A 502 3.64 19.12 -21.39
CA GLY A 502 3.82 17.68 -21.26
C GLY A 502 2.49 16.95 -21.15
N LEU A 503 1.56 17.44 -20.34
CA LEU A 503 0.22 16.86 -20.23
C LEU A 503 -0.59 17.09 -21.51
N GLN A 504 -0.47 18.26 -22.14
CA GLN A 504 -1.09 18.55 -23.44
C GLN A 504 -0.65 17.55 -24.50
N PHE A 505 0.65 17.22 -24.54
CA PHE A 505 1.17 16.19 -25.41
C PHE A 505 0.56 14.81 -25.10
N ILE A 506 0.54 14.41 -23.83
CA ILE A 506 -0.04 13.13 -23.39
C ILE A 506 -1.51 13.01 -23.84
N HIS A 507 -2.31 14.04 -23.57
CA HIS A 507 -3.72 14.09 -23.98
C HIS A 507 -3.90 14.10 -25.50
N SER A 508 -3.04 14.81 -26.25
CA SER A 508 -3.06 14.79 -27.73
C SER A 508 -2.77 13.43 -28.36
N ARG A 509 -2.30 12.47 -27.57
CA ARG A 509 -2.09 11.06 -27.97
C ARG A 509 -3.19 10.14 -27.48
N HIS A 510 -4.32 10.68 -27.02
CA HIS A 510 -5.43 9.95 -26.42
C HIS A 510 -4.99 9.10 -25.23
N VAL A 511 -4.01 9.59 -24.46
CA VAL A 511 -3.55 8.96 -23.22
C VAL A 511 -4.02 9.80 -22.06
N ALA A 512 -4.64 9.17 -21.05
CA ALA A 512 -4.87 9.79 -19.75
C ALA A 512 -3.89 9.20 -18.73
N HIS A 513 -3.21 10.06 -17.97
CA HIS A 513 -2.16 9.65 -17.03
C HIS A 513 -2.75 9.13 -15.70
N ARG A 514 -3.83 9.73 -15.23
CA ARG A 514 -4.64 9.35 -14.05
C ARG A 514 -3.95 9.43 -12.68
N ASP A 515 -2.75 10.00 -12.61
CA ASP A 515 -2.02 10.28 -11.37
C ASP A 515 -1.03 11.45 -11.59
N CYS A 516 -1.50 12.58 -12.14
CA CYS A 516 -0.67 13.78 -12.39
C CYS A 516 -0.32 14.53 -11.09
N THR A 517 0.41 13.87 -10.19
CA THR A 517 0.79 14.38 -8.87
C THR A 517 2.25 14.82 -8.82
N GLY A 518 2.62 15.62 -7.82
CA GLY A 518 3.98 16.15 -7.68
C GLY A 518 5.06 15.07 -7.52
N SER A 519 4.68 13.88 -7.07
CA SER A 519 5.54 12.68 -6.99
C SER A 519 5.91 12.11 -8.35
N ASN A 520 5.05 12.29 -9.36
CA ASN A 520 5.22 11.75 -10.71
C ASN A 520 5.80 12.79 -11.68
N MET A 521 6.27 13.92 -11.15
CA MET A 521 6.99 14.94 -11.89
C MET A 521 8.45 14.98 -11.43
N MET A 522 9.35 14.59 -12.33
CA MET A 522 10.78 14.50 -12.05
C MET A 522 11.57 15.49 -12.89
N MET A 523 12.80 15.77 -12.47
CA MET A 523 13.70 16.71 -13.11
C MET A 523 14.96 15.99 -13.59
N ASP A 524 15.21 16.01 -14.90
CA ASP A 524 16.54 15.72 -15.44
C ASP A 524 17.45 16.90 -15.10
N ALA A 525 18.34 16.64 -14.15
CA ALA A 525 19.24 17.62 -13.57
C ALA A 525 20.69 17.42 -14.03
N THR A 526 20.92 16.63 -15.08
CA THR A 526 22.26 16.27 -15.55
C THR A 526 23.12 17.50 -15.83
N ASP A 527 22.58 18.51 -16.51
CA ASP A 527 23.32 19.74 -16.80
C ASP A 527 23.54 20.60 -15.55
N MET A 528 22.55 20.65 -14.64
CA MET A 528 22.64 21.38 -13.38
C MET A 528 23.70 20.76 -12.44
N TYR A 529 23.87 19.45 -12.48
CA TYR A 529 24.77 18.66 -11.63
C TYR A 529 25.80 17.91 -12.49
N PRO A 530 26.80 18.59 -13.08
CA PRO A 530 27.76 17.93 -13.98
C PRO A 530 28.65 16.89 -13.29
N GLN A 531 28.75 16.94 -11.95
CA GLN A 531 29.46 15.92 -11.14
C GLN A 531 28.50 14.83 -10.61
N GLY A 532 27.23 14.85 -11.04
CA GLY A 532 26.17 14.02 -10.52
C GLY A 532 25.73 14.40 -9.11
N PHE A 533 24.78 13.62 -8.61
CA PHE A 533 24.22 13.70 -7.27
C PHE A 533 23.88 12.30 -6.78
N HIS A 534 23.69 12.13 -5.47
CA HIS A 534 23.32 10.85 -4.90
C HIS A 534 21.83 10.55 -5.11
N PRO A 535 21.44 9.31 -5.49
CA PRO A 535 20.08 8.95 -5.91
C PRO A 535 19.03 8.98 -4.79
N VAL A 536 19.44 8.88 -3.52
CA VAL A 536 18.53 8.97 -2.36
C VAL A 536 18.64 10.34 -1.68
N MET A 537 19.84 10.67 -1.16
CA MET A 537 20.13 11.99 -0.59
C MET A 537 20.65 12.97 -1.64
N HIS A 538 19.74 13.59 -2.41
CA HIS A 538 20.07 14.44 -3.56
C HIS A 538 20.93 15.69 -3.27
N GLU A 539 21.16 16.00 -2.00
CA GLU A 539 22.04 17.07 -1.53
C GLU A 539 23.53 16.63 -1.44
N GLN A 540 23.81 15.33 -1.48
CA GLN A 540 25.16 14.78 -1.46
C GLN A 540 25.62 14.42 -2.87
N ASN A 541 26.94 14.47 -3.10
CA ASN A 541 27.54 13.91 -4.31
C ASN A 541 27.33 12.40 -4.35
N ARG A 542 27.50 11.81 -5.55
CA ARG A 542 27.28 10.39 -5.79
C ARG A 542 28.03 9.48 -4.80
N GLU A 543 29.27 9.83 -4.45
CA GLU A 543 30.12 9.05 -3.54
C GLU A 543 29.75 9.23 -2.06
N PHE A 544 28.75 10.06 -1.76
CA PHE A 544 28.28 10.34 -0.41
C PHE A 544 29.38 10.90 0.53
N THR A 545 30.31 11.68 -0.02
CA THR A 545 31.46 12.23 0.71
C THR A 545 31.38 13.72 0.98
N ARG A 546 30.57 14.46 0.19
CA ARG A 546 30.44 15.92 0.28
C ARG A 546 29.14 16.41 -0.34
N PRO A 547 28.67 17.63 0.01
CA PRO A 547 27.52 18.22 -0.66
C PRO A 547 27.69 18.32 -2.19
N ALA A 548 26.62 17.99 -2.92
CA ALA A 548 26.56 18.09 -4.37
C ALA A 548 26.56 19.56 -4.82
N LYS A 549 27.56 19.93 -5.62
CA LYS A 549 27.64 21.25 -6.23
C LYS A 549 26.78 21.29 -7.49
N HIS A 550 26.04 22.38 -7.67
CA HIS A 550 25.14 22.56 -8.80
C HIS A 550 25.06 24.00 -9.27
N TYR A 551 24.60 24.15 -10.51
CA TYR A 551 24.19 25.43 -11.08
C TYR A 551 22.70 25.68 -10.78
N THR A 552 22.32 26.97 -10.81
CA THR A 552 20.89 27.35 -10.74
C THR A 552 20.15 26.90 -12.00
N ARG A 553 18.82 26.74 -11.94
CA ARG A 553 18.01 26.39 -13.13
C ARG A 553 18.12 27.47 -14.20
N THR A 554 18.22 28.73 -13.79
CA THR A 554 18.43 29.84 -14.72
C THR A 554 19.76 29.74 -15.49
N GLN A 555 20.82 29.23 -14.86
CA GLN A 555 22.13 29.05 -15.53
C GLN A 555 22.14 27.83 -16.44
N ARG A 556 21.52 26.74 -16.00
CA ARG A 556 21.47 25.45 -16.70
C ARG A 556 20.05 24.90 -16.57
N PRO A 557 19.16 25.23 -17.52
CA PRO A 557 17.74 24.88 -17.43
C PRO A 557 17.55 23.36 -17.45
N PRO A 558 16.88 22.76 -16.44
CA PRO A 558 16.56 21.34 -16.46
C PRO A 558 15.40 21.04 -17.43
N LYS A 559 15.19 19.75 -17.71
CA LYS A 559 13.95 19.24 -18.32
C LYS A 559 13.13 18.54 -17.25
N TYR A 560 11.82 18.80 -17.20
CA TYR A 560 10.89 18.11 -16.29
C TYR A 560 10.14 17.02 -17.05
N HIS A 561 9.94 15.87 -16.41
CA HIS A 561 9.34 14.70 -17.01
C HIS A 561 8.19 14.15 -16.17
N TRP A 562 7.08 13.83 -16.83
CA TRP A 562 6.03 12.94 -16.32
C TRP A 562 6.56 11.50 -16.31
N ILE A 563 6.47 10.86 -15.16
CA ILE A 563 6.91 9.48 -14.92
C ILE A 563 5.77 8.64 -14.36
N ASP A 564 5.98 7.33 -14.30
CA ASP A 564 5.06 6.37 -13.65
C ASP A 564 3.70 6.26 -14.35
N PHE A 565 3.70 5.57 -15.50
CA PHE A 565 2.50 5.30 -16.31
C PHE A 565 1.73 4.07 -15.82
N GLY A 566 1.94 3.64 -14.58
CA GLY A 566 1.29 2.47 -13.95
C GLY A 566 -0.23 2.48 -14.06
N GLN A 567 -0.82 3.67 -13.87
CA GLN A 567 -2.27 3.89 -13.89
C GLN A 567 -2.77 4.49 -15.20
N ALA A 568 -1.87 4.74 -16.16
CA ALA A 568 -2.23 5.38 -17.41
C ALA A 568 -3.05 4.44 -18.31
N VAL A 569 -3.93 5.04 -19.10
CA VAL A 569 -4.75 4.32 -20.09
C VAL A 569 -4.66 5.08 -21.41
N ARG A 570 -4.56 4.34 -22.51
CA ARG A 570 -4.63 4.86 -23.86
C ARG A 570 -5.97 4.46 -24.48
N PHE A 571 -6.63 5.41 -25.12
CA PHE A 571 -7.87 5.24 -25.86
C PHE A 571 -7.61 5.23 -27.37
N ASP A 572 -8.55 4.64 -28.12
CA ASP A 572 -8.55 4.73 -29.58
C ASP A 572 -8.96 6.14 -30.02
N GLU A 573 -8.46 6.59 -31.17
CA GLU A 573 -8.73 7.95 -31.67
C GLU A 573 -10.21 8.18 -32.00
N ASP A 574 -10.95 7.11 -32.28
CA ASP A 574 -12.39 7.14 -32.58
C ASP A 574 -13.27 7.01 -31.31
N ASP A 575 -12.68 6.94 -30.11
CA ASP A 575 -13.44 6.87 -28.86
C ASP A 575 -14.03 8.24 -28.50
N GLU A 576 -15.30 8.44 -28.87
CA GLU A 576 -16.02 9.69 -28.61
C GLU A 576 -16.39 9.91 -27.13
N ASN A 577 -16.28 8.88 -26.27
CA ASN A 577 -16.67 8.98 -24.86
C ASN A 577 -15.80 8.06 -23.98
N PRO A 578 -14.53 8.43 -23.75
CA PRO A 578 -13.60 7.63 -22.97
C PRO A 578 -14.09 7.51 -21.52
N ARG A 579 -14.26 6.27 -21.05
CA ARG A 579 -14.75 5.97 -19.70
C ARG A 579 -13.88 4.92 -19.04
N VAL A 580 -13.42 5.19 -17.83
CA VAL A 580 -12.63 4.26 -17.02
C VAL A 580 -13.09 4.25 -15.57
N PRO A 581 -13.01 3.09 -14.88
CA PRO A 581 -13.38 2.99 -13.47
C PRO A 581 -12.48 3.87 -12.61
N CYS A 582 -12.99 4.36 -11.48
CA CYS A 582 -12.18 5.10 -10.51
C CYS A 582 -10.93 4.30 -10.09
N ILE A 583 -9.79 4.99 -9.96
CA ILE A 583 -8.57 4.45 -9.34
C ILE A 583 -8.16 5.39 -8.21
N HIS A 584 -7.93 4.82 -7.02
CA HIS A 584 -7.41 5.55 -5.87
C HIS A 584 -5.94 5.95 -6.09
N ALA A 585 -5.72 7.08 -6.76
CA ALA A 585 -4.39 7.67 -6.97
C ALA A 585 -3.79 8.24 -5.66
N ASN A 586 -2.58 8.78 -5.73
CA ASN A 586 -1.91 9.42 -4.58
C ASN A 586 -2.75 10.56 -3.99
N ASP A 587 -3.36 11.34 -4.87
CA ASP A 587 -4.22 12.44 -4.49
C ASP A 587 -5.68 12.00 -4.40
N ARG A 588 -6.17 11.90 -3.16
CA ARG A 588 -7.53 11.48 -2.84
C ARG A 588 -8.52 12.63 -2.77
N SER A 589 -8.17 13.82 -3.25
CA SER A 589 -9.03 15.00 -3.16
C SER A 589 -9.87 15.29 -4.40
N VAL A 590 -9.88 14.38 -5.37
CA VAL A 590 -10.75 14.48 -6.56
C VAL A 590 -12.21 14.47 -6.09
N PRO A 591 -12.99 15.53 -6.36
CA PRO A 591 -14.37 15.68 -5.90
C PRO A 591 -15.29 14.54 -6.34
N GLU A 592 -15.11 14.04 -7.56
CA GLU A 592 -15.86 12.94 -8.16
C GLU A 592 -15.71 11.62 -7.39
N PHE A 593 -14.62 11.46 -6.65
CA PHE A 593 -14.29 10.26 -5.88
C PHE A 593 -14.70 10.38 -4.40
N GLN A 594 -15.34 11.48 -4.00
CA GLN A 594 -15.82 11.66 -2.62
C GLN A 594 -17.24 11.09 -2.42
N ASP A 595 -17.96 10.78 -3.50
CA ASP A 595 -19.28 10.15 -3.45
C ASP A 595 -19.12 8.68 -2.96
N PRO A 596 -19.89 8.22 -1.96
CA PRO A 596 -19.85 6.82 -1.51
C PRO A 596 -20.03 5.79 -2.63
N ASP A 597 -20.78 6.14 -3.69
CA ASP A 597 -21.07 5.23 -4.80
C ASP A 597 -20.09 5.39 -5.98
N HIS A 598 -19.04 6.21 -5.84
CA HIS A 598 -18.13 6.55 -6.95
C HIS A 598 -17.45 5.33 -7.59
N GLU A 599 -17.21 4.26 -6.82
CA GLU A 599 -16.52 3.04 -7.30
C GLU A 599 -17.36 2.23 -8.30
N SER A 600 -18.67 2.47 -8.36
CA SER A 600 -19.59 1.83 -9.31
C SER A 600 -19.71 2.56 -10.64
N ARG A 601 -19.01 3.70 -10.81
CA ARG A 601 -19.13 4.59 -11.97
C ARG A 601 -17.82 4.65 -12.75
N ASP A 602 -17.96 4.75 -14.07
CA ASP A 602 -16.84 5.08 -14.94
C ASP A 602 -16.81 6.58 -15.20
N TYR A 603 -15.60 7.14 -15.23
CA TYR A 603 -15.34 8.56 -15.36
C TYR A 603 -14.59 8.86 -16.64
N ASP A 604 -14.80 10.08 -17.15
CA ASP A 604 -13.90 10.64 -18.15
C ASP A 604 -12.59 11.01 -17.44
N PRO A 605 -11.46 10.39 -17.80
CA PRO A 605 -10.21 10.59 -17.07
C PRO A 605 -9.51 11.91 -17.43
N PHE A 606 -9.85 12.56 -18.54
CA PHE A 606 -9.14 13.76 -18.99
C PHE A 606 -9.40 14.97 -18.06
N PRO A 607 -10.64 15.30 -17.67
CA PRO A 607 -10.91 16.33 -16.65
C PRO A 607 -10.32 16.01 -15.27
N ILE A 608 -10.10 14.74 -14.95
CA ILE A 608 -9.46 14.31 -13.71
C ILE A 608 -7.96 14.63 -13.75
N ASP A 609 -7.28 14.39 -14.86
CA ASP A 609 -5.89 14.82 -15.06
C ASP A 609 -5.72 16.33 -14.95
N ILE A 610 -6.69 17.11 -15.47
CA ILE A 610 -6.71 18.57 -15.29
C ILE A 610 -6.79 18.94 -13.80
N TYR A 611 -7.68 18.29 -13.05
CA TYR A 611 -7.78 18.50 -11.61
C TYR A 611 -6.47 18.17 -10.91
N TYR A 612 -5.85 17.03 -11.22
CA TYR A 612 -4.57 16.63 -10.62
C TYR A 612 -3.46 17.62 -10.91
N LEU A 613 -3.30 18.07 -12.16
CA LEU A 613 -2.32 19.09 -12.53
C LEU A 613 -2.60 20.43 -11.82
N GLY A 614 -3.86 20.84 -11.77
CA GLY A 614 -4.28 22.04 -11.03
C GLY A 614 -3.93 21.93 -9.56
N ASN A 615 -4.21 20.77 -8.95
CA ASN A 615 -3.96 20.52 -7.55
C ASN A 615 -2.46 20.38 -7.22
N LEU A 616 -1.64 19.87 -8.16
CA LEU A 616 -0.19 19.90 -8.07
C LEU A 616 0.28 21.34 -7.88
N VAL A 617 -0.16 22.27 -8.73
CA VAL A 617 0.21 23.69 -8.61
C VAL A 617 -0.36 24.29 -7.33
N ARG A 618 -1.63 24.01 -7.00
CA ARG A 618 -2.30 24.48 -5.77
C ARG A 618 -1.47 24.11 -4.52
N ARG A 619 -1.15 22.83 -4.35
CA ARG A 619 -0.49 22.30 -3.14
C ARG A 619 1.01 22.56 -3.08
N TYR A 620 1.74 22.43 -4.19
CA TYR A 620 3.20 22.57 -4.17
C TYR A 620 3.68 24.01 -4.36
N PHE A 621 2.83 24.90 -4.89
CA PHE A 621 3.22 26.28 -5.19
C PHE A 621 2.37 27.34 -4.49
N LEU A 622 1.03 27.21 -4.45
CA LEU A 622 0.16 28.32 -4.01
C LEU A 622 -0.20 28.29 -2.52
N GLU A 623 -0.58 27.12 -1.99
CA GLU A 623 -1.15 26.95 -0.65
C GLU A 623 -0.18 26.25 0.32
N GLY A 624 0.73 25.44 -0.21
CA GLY A 624 1.51 24.50 0.59
C GLY A 624 0.73 23.22 0.90
N HIS A 625 1.39 22.23 1.48
CA HIS A 625 0.81 20.91 1.77
C HIS A 625 1.09 20.51 3.21
N ASP A 626 0.11 20.57 4.11
CA ASP A 626 0.08 19.99 5.47
C ASP A 626 1.43 19.93 6.21
N GLY A 627 2.21 21.02 6.18
CA GLY A 627 3.52 21.13 6.86
C GLY A 627 4.72 20.46 6.15
N LEU A 628 4.55 19.82 4.99
CA LEU A 628 5.61 19.21 4.18
C LEU A 628 6.26 20.21 3.21
N TYR A 629 5.45 21.04 2.55
CA TYR A 629 5.91 22.04 1.60
C TYR A 629 5.30 23.40 1.91
N PRO A 630 6.11 24.47 2.05
CA PRO A 630 5.59 25.82 2.26
C PRO A 630 5.07 26.42 0.95
N ALA A 631 4.07 27.30 1.07
CA ALA A 631 3.56 28.07 -0.07
C ALA A 631 4.64 29.01 -0.64
N LEU A 632 4.63 29.20 -1.96
CA LEU A 632 5.51 30.13 -2.65
C LEU A 632 4.79 31.46 -2.90
N LEU A 633 5.33 32.53 -2.35
CA LEU A 633 4.75 33.86 -2.45
C LEU A 633 5.03 34.51 -3.80
N GLY A 634 4.08 35.33 -4.27
CA GLY A 634 4.20 36.09 -5.51
C GLY A 634 3.76 35.35 -6.78
N LEU A 635 3.12 34.18 -6.64
CA LEU A 635 2.53 33.41 -7.74
C LEU A 635 1.02 33.62 -7.88
N ASP A 636 0.47 34.70 -7.32
CA ASP A 636 -0.97 34.98 -7.31
C ASP A 636 -1.61 35.05 -8.71
N PHE A 637 -0.82 35.35 -9.74
CA PHE A 637 -1.26 35.37 -11.14
C PHE A 637 -1.74 34.00 -11.65
N MET A 638 -1.33 32.90 -11.01
CA MET A 638 -1.80 31.55 -11.35
C MET A 638 -3.17 31.24 -10.75
N LYS A 639 -3.58 31.90 -9.66
CA LYS A 639 -4.77 31.55 -8.89
C LYS A 639 -6.05 31.43 -9.74
N PRO A 640 -6.35 32.35 -10.69
CA PRO A 640 -7.56 32.24 -11.49
C PRO A 640 -7.59 30.97 -12.35
N LEU A 641 -6.49 30.65 -13.05
CA LEU A 641 -6.41 29.44 -13.88
C LEU A 641 -6.52 28.18 -13.01
N ILE A 642 -5.80 28.13 -11.89
CA ILE A 642 -5.82 26.95 -11.02
C ILE A 642 -7.18 26.75 -10.37
N ALA A 643 -7.89 27.83 -9.99
CA ALA A 643 -9.25 27.74 -9.45
C ALA A 643 -10.23 27.10 -10.46
N ASP A 644 -10.09 27.40 -11.75
CA ASP A 644 -10.92 26.80 -12.81
C ASP A 644 -10.54 25.34 -13.06
N MET A 645 -9.26 24.97 -12.96
CA MET A 645 -8.80 23.59 -13.12
C MET A 645 -9.26 22.66 -11.97
N VAL A 646 -9.40 23.20 -10.75
CA VAL A 646 -9.76 22.42 -9.54
C VAL A 646 -11.25 22.54 -9.17
N GLN A 647 -12.11 22.87 -10.12
CA GLN A 647 -13.56 22.93 -9.91
C GLN A 647 -14.12 21.56 -9.50
N ASP A 648 -15.12 21.56 -8.61
CA ASP A 648 -15.79 20.33 -8.15
C ASP A 648 -16.55 19.63 -9.28
N ASP A 649 -17.12 20.42 -10.19
CA ASP A 649 -17.81 19.93 -11.37
C ASP A 649 -16.81 19.72 -12.53
N PRO A 650 -16.55 18.47 -12.96
CA PRO A 650 -15.56 18.19 -14.00
C PRO A 650 -15.90 18.84 -15.34
N THR A 651 -17.18 19.08 -15.63
CA THR A 651 -17.62 19.69 -16.90
C THR A 651 -17.29 21.18 -17.01
N LYS A 652 -16.96 21.82 -15.87
CA LYS A 652 -16.56 23.23 -15.81
C LYS A 652 -15.06 23.42 -15.88
N ARG A 653 -14.29 22.34 -15.81
CA ARG A 653 -12.83 22.41 -15.92
C ARG A 653 -12.46 22.71 -17.37
N PRO A 654 -11.51 23.63 -17.63
CA PRO A 654 -10.96 23.81 -18.97
C PRO A 654 -10.25 22.53 -19.43
N ASP A 655 -10.27 22.24 -20.73
CA ASP A 655 -9.39 21.21 -21.29
C ASP A 655 -7.91 21.65 -21.24
N ILE A 656 -7.01 20.74 -21.57
CA ILE A 656 -5.57 21.00 -21.47
C ILE A 656 -5.08 22.05 -22.48
N ASP A 657 -5.71 22.15 -23.65
CA ASP A 657 -5.34 23.11 -24.69
C ASP A 657 -5.68 24.53 -24.24
N GLU A 658 -6.87 24.73 -23.69
CA GLU A 658 -7.28 25.99 -23.07
C GLU A 658 -6.40 26.33 -21.85
N CYS A 659 -6.04 25.34 -21.03
CA CYS A 659 -5.10 25.54 -19.92
C CYS A 659 -3.74 26.06 -20.40
N VAL A 660 -3.16 25.45 -21.44
CA VAL A 660 -1.88 25.88 -22.02
C VAL A 660 -2.00 27.27 -22.63
N TYR A 661 -3.07 27.54 -23.39
CA TYR A 661 -3.33 28.85 -23.96
C TYR A 661 -3.39 29.95 -22.88
N ARG A 662 -4.20 29.75 -21.84
CA ARG A 662 -4.32 30.69 -20.72
C ARG A 662 -3.01 30.88 -19.98
N LEU A 663 -2.24 29.80 -19.76
CA LEU A 663 -0.92 29.88 -19.16
C LEU A 663 0.02 30.76 -20.02
N GLU A 664 0.04 30.58 -21.33
CA GLU A 664 0.86 31.40 -22.23
C GLU A 664 0.47 32.88 -22.19
N GLN A 665 -0.83 33.21 -22.14
CA GLN A 665 -1.30 34.58 -21.96
C GLN A 665 -0.86 35.18 -20.62
N ILE A 666 -0.98 34.41 -19.53
CA ILE A 666 -0.51 34.81 -18.20
C ILE A 666 0.99 35.11 -18.28
N VAL A 667 1.79 34.20 -18.85
CA VAL A 667 3.25 34.37 -18.98
C VAL A 667 3.61 35.59 -19.81
N ALA A 668 2.92 35.83 -20.93
CA ALA A 668 3.13 37.00 -21.79
C ALA A 668 2.85 38.34 -21.08
N SER A 669 1.94 38.35 -20.09
CA SER A 669 1.62 39.52 -19.28
C SER A 669 2.67 39.85 -18.20
N LEU A 670 3.55 38.90 -17.86
CA LEU A 670 4.53 39.07 -16.80
C LEU A 670 5.75 39.87 -17.28
N SER A 671 6.08 40.94 -16.55
CA SER A 671 7.30 41.71 -16.83
C SER A 671 8.57 40.89 -16.55
N SER A 672 9.67 41.19 -17.26
CA SER A 672 10.97 40.59 -16.96
C SER A 672 11.42 40.84 -15.51
N TRP A 673 11.01 41.96 -14.90
CA TRP A 673 11.30 42.25 -13.50
C TRP A 673 10.60 41.29 -12.54
N LYS A 674 9.33 40.96 -12.82
CA LYS A 674 8.55 39.98 -12.07
C LYS A 674 9.11 38.57 -12.23
N LEU A 675 9.42 38.15 -13.45
CA LEU A 675 10.01 36.83 -13.71
C LEU A 675 11.37 36.65 -12.99
N ARG A 676 12.19 37.70 -12.89
CA ARG A 676 13.48 37.66 -12.17
C ARG A 676 13.37 37.86 -10.65
N SER A 677 12.16 38.05 -10.10
CA SER A 677 12.01 38.25 -8.66
C SER A 677 12.29 36.96 -7.90
N GLN A 678 12.92 37.10 -6.73
CA GLN A 678 13.20 35.97 -5.85
C GLN A 678 11.91 35.33 -5.38
N VAL A 679 11.85 34.00 -5.37
CA VAL A 679 10.75 33.27 -4.74
C VAL A 679 10.97 33.27 -3.23
N ARG A 680 9.93 33.62 -2.47
CA ARG A 680 9.91 33.54 -1.01
C ARG A 680 8.95 32.43 -0.58
N GLN A 681 9.35 31.61 0.39
CA GLN A 681 8.48 30.59 0.98
C GLN A 681 7.76 31.15 2.22
N SER A 682 6.56 30.66 2.50
CA SER A 682 5.73 31.12 3.62
C SER A 682 6.37 30.89 5.00
N ASP A 683 7.25 29.90 5.11
CA ASP A 683 8.00 29.54 6.31
C ASP A 683 9.40 30.17 6.39
N ASP A 684 9.78 31.00 5.42
CA ASP A 684 11.10 31.63 5.39
C ASP A 684 11.27 32.59 6.57
N LEU A 685 12.16 32.24 7.50
CA LEU A 685 12.65 33.13 8.54
C LEU A 685 13.29 34.37 7.92
N THR A 686 13.03 35.55 8.49
CA THR A 686 13.54 36.84 8.00
C THR A 686 15.06 36.83 7.80
N ALA A 687 15.82 36.21 8.71
CA ALA A 687 17.27 36.08 8.61
C ALA A 687 17.72 35.21 7.42
N GLY A 688 17.06 34.07 7.18
CA GLY A 688 17.37 33.16 6.06
C GLY A 688 16.99 33.75 4.70
N TYR A 689 15.97 34.60 4.65
CA TYR A 689 15.64 35.40 3.46
C TYR A 689 16.72 36.46 3.18
N ILE A 690 17.14 37.24 4.19
CA ILE A 690 18.19 38.26 4.06
C ILE A 690 19.52 37.63 3.62
N TYR A 691 19.90 36.48 4.18
CA TYR A 691 21.12 35.76 3.79
C TYR A 691 21.15 35.41 2.29
N ARG A 692 19.99 35.07 1.70
CA ARG A 692 19.87 34.74 0.27
C ARG A 692 19.69 35.97 -0.62
N PHE A 693 19.23 37.10 -0.06
CA PHE A 693 18.87 38.31 -0.81
C PHE A 693 20.05 38.91 -1.58
N PHE A 694 21.20 39.12 -0.93
CA PHE A 694 22.36 39.73 -1.60
C PHE A 694 22.99 38.82 -2.68
N PRO A 695 23.23 37.50 -2.43
CA PRO A 695 23.66 36.58 -3.48
C PRO A 695 22.69 36.53 -4.66
N HIS A 696 21.37 36.52 -4.42
CA HIS A 696 20.35 36.56 -5.46
C HIS A 696 20.45 37.82 -6.31
N TRP A 697 20.55 39.00 -5.69
CA TRP A 697 20.68 40.27 -6.40
C TRP A 697 21.93 40.35 -7.27
N PHE A 698 23.06 39.86 -6.76
CA PHE A 698 24.30 39.80 -7.53
C PHE A 698 24.18 38.86 -8.75
N ARG A 699 23.59 37.67 -8.56
CA ARG A 699 23.30 36.73 -9.66
C ARG A 699 22.36 37.35 -10.69
N ARG A 700 21.31 38.02 -10.23
CA ARG A 700 20.32 38.69 -11.09
C ARG A 700 20.97 39.74 -12.00
N ILE A 701 21.80 40.63 -11.46
CA ILE A 701 22.52 41.64 -12.25
C ILE A 701 23.43 40.94 -13.27
N THR A 702 24.15 39.90 -12.83
CA THR A 702 25.02 39.11 -13.71
C THR A 702 24.23 38.48 -14.87
N TYR A 703 23.04 37.93 -14.61
CA TYR A 703 22.19 37.34 -15.65
C TYR A 703 21.66 38.37 -16.64
N ILE A 704 21.30 39.57 -16.17
CA ILE A 704 20.89 40.69 -17.04
C ILE A 704 22.05 41.12 -17.94
N VAL A 705 23.23 41.36 -17.36
CA VAL A 705 24.43 41.77 -18.12
C VAL A 705 24.85 40.72 -19.15
N ARG A 706 24.70 39.43 -18.83
CA ARG A 706 25.01 38.32 -19.74
C ARG A 706 23.89 37.99 -20.74
N GLY A 707 22.78 38.73 -20.73
CA GLY A 707 21.64 38.48 -21.63
C GLY A 707 20.94 37.14 -21.39
N ILE A 708 21.07 36.53 -20.20
CA ILE A 708 20.40 35.26 -19.88
C ILE A 708 18.90 35.53 -19.68
N PRO A 709 18.00 34.87 -20.42
CA PRO A 709 16.56 35.12 -20.35
C PRO A 709 15.97 34.97 -18.93
N PRO A 710 14.89 35.70 -18.61
CA PRO A 710 14.27 35.65 -17.29
C PRO A 710 13.52 34.34 -17.02
N ILE A 711 12.99 33.69 -18.07
CA ILE A 711 12.51 32.31 -18.04
C ILE A 711 13.66 31.45 -18.57
N PRO A 712 14.11 30.41 -17.85
CA PRO A 712 15.13 29.49 -18.34
C PRO A 712 14.83 29.01 -19.77
N SER A 713 15.74 29.27 -20.72
CA SER A 713 15.57 28.87 -22.12
C SER A 713 16.61 27.83 -22.51
N ARG A 714 16.19 26.65 -22.99
CA ARG A 714 17.10 25.64 -23.54
C ARG A 714 17.49 26.05 -24.96
N LYS A 715 18.79 26.11 -25.26
CA LYS A 715 19.23 26.18 -26.66
C LYS A 715 18.88 24.84 -27.29
N ILE A 716 18.10 24.84 -28.36
CA ILE A 716 17.88 23.65 -29.18
C ILE A 716 19.28 23.25 -29.66
N ALA A 717 19.73 22.04 -29.32
CA ALA A 717 20.95 21.50 -29.89
C ALA A 717 20.73 21.40 -31.40
N SER A 718 21.49 22.19 -32.15
CA SER A 718 21.54 22.17 -33.61
C SER A 718 22.32 20.99 -34.14
#